data_AF-A0A2E2D8A2-F1
#
_entry.id   AF-A0A2E2D8A2-F1
#
_cell.length_a   1.000
_cell.length_b   1.000
_cell.length_c   1.000
_cell.angle_alpha   90.00
_cell.angle_beta   90.00
_cell.angle_gamma   90.00
#
_symmetry.space_group_name_H-M   'P 1'
#
loop_
_entity.id
_entity.type
_entity.pdbx_description
1 polymer ?
#
loop_
_entity_poly.entity_id
_entity_poly.type
_entity_poly.pdbx_seq_one_letter_code
_entity_poly.pdbx_strand_id
1 'polypeptide(L)'
;MSDRTDNFIKNHKPYFDRNAVVIKANGWNDSESYKDETDSLLQQLSELLKNDGDTKEISKIKQQISDIGTEHHKNKAELFKQENTLASSITGRLSAFIKESESNGERQLPKVQKFIDYTVEIIKIHIDKCEEYLAYNIDVIKDSNTKPEEDKEYKSQEILFQDSVFQKKIGILDTLQKLNIKSSTEDLEKRFYKDAKASLILKEPLEILDTDVKLKVDSLSVEWNLSTSNEMFINMNPKDIPQWNTKKHFFDQDQVVLQFWTEEYNKIKNGITIGGYFIHPWLYFHLNFFKTPIPQEDGSEPTVQPGLRDNEWFFAENLKNCISKEYPGYYSKAMLVYGTRRFAKSVILASLAQWRTLTKHNSFGSIVGGNSSDLNALTSKIKTSMTYSEPAFKLGFIKQNWENGETTFGIKEDASNNIVFSSLIVQNLESGAKSSTQKTAGLAPSVSIYDEIGKYAFLKPYLAALPSFKTPYGFKCVTCLAGTGGEADLSVDAMSVLANPESYSLLPMDWDKLESKIDPEFITWKRRKFATFFPGQMAYEEGFIKEPQKFSDFLGIKDEGLNNINIDVTNWEKNKRLLEDKVEDAKSVKGSKGRLLEQQQKVQYPIDPEDCFMSSEDNPFLPLECKVHKEKIIEQGDIGKKVVLYERGGRVEYEMAENKPLPNYPFEGGFIDSPAIIYIEPPQNQSEIQEYEFCSSLDDYKQEQSNGDSVGSFTIFRRNCMDKNSMQIAAEYNARPDPHRKFHQQGLLLLKMYNAKCFPENEDMDFKIFLDTKNLTWRYLVKGINLAQDLDLNSNGNREYGWSPTEKNINFMYGLIKNYISQEIEEYNEEGEVVRTYLGLERIKSVGILEELQNFKKDGNFDRLRSFGGALMYDHYLTSQYIIPRPTIKAEKEKREKMKKKKRRSHSMFGNTPGRVFGK
;
A
#
# COMPACT_ATOMS: atom_id res chain seq x y z
N MET A 1 12.40 51.88 -25.20
CA MET A 1 13.08 51.71 -23.90
C MET A 1 13.72 53.05 -23.54
N SER A 2 13.66 53.46 -22.26
CA SER A 2 14.71 54.25 -21.58
C SER A 2 14.65 55.78 -21.49
N ASP A 3 14.00 56.54 -22.40
CA ASP A 3 14.26 57.99 -22.45
C ASP A 3 13.83 58.78 -21.20
N ARG A 4 12.75 58.40 -20.49
CA ARG A 4 12.26 59.16 -19.32
C ARG A 4 13.04 58.90 -18.05
N THR A 5 13.31 57.64 -17.72
CA THR A 5 14.14 57.28 -16.55
C THR A 5 15.56 57.81 -16.71
N ASP A 6 16.12 57.73 -17.92
CA ASP A 6 17.46 58.28 -18.19
C ASP A 6 17.46 59.80 -18.12
N ASN A 7 16.41 60.47 -18.62
CA ASN A 7 16.27 61.92 -18.46
C ASN A 7 16.07 62.32 -16.99
N PHE A 8 15.33 61.56 -16.19
CA PHE A 8 15.17 61.83 -14.77
C PHE A 8 16.53 61.75 -14.06
N ILE A 9 17.27 60.65 -14.25
CA ILE A 9 18.60 60.46 -13.66
C ILE A 9 19.54 61.57 -14.12
N LYS A 10 19.59 61.88 -15.42
CA LYS A 10 20.43 62.92 -15.99
C LYS A 10 20.14 64.31 -15.41
N ASN A 11 18.87 64.64 -15.20
CA ASN A 11 18.45 65.96 -14.70
C ASN A 11 18.58 66.11 -13.18
N HIS A 12 18.44 65.02 -12.42
CA HIS A 12 18.39 65.07 -10.95
C HIS A 12 19.69 64.64 -10.27
N LYS A 13 20.55 63.86 -10.93
CA LYS A 13 21.84 63.45 -10.37
C LYS A 13 22.74 64.64 -9.99
N PRO A 14 22.91 65.69 -10.82
CA PRO A 14 23.71 66.87 -10.42
C PRO A 14 23.15 67.59 -9.19
N TYR A 15 21.82 67.56 -8.99
CA TYR A 15 21.18 68.13 -7.81
C TYR A 15 21.50 67.32 -6.55
N PHE A 16 21.47 65.98 -6.65
CA PHE A 16 21.84 65.10 -5.55
C PHE A 16 23.33 65.19 -5.21
N ASP A 17 24.22 65.21 -6.21
CA ASP A 17 25.67 65.33 -6.02
C ASP A 17 26.02 66.64 -5.28
N ARG A 18 25.45 67.77 -5.73
CA ARG A 18 25.64 69.07 -5.08
C ARG A 18 25.18 69.05 -3.62
N ASN A 19 23.99 68.53 -3.37
CA ASN A 19 23.42 68.53 -2.02
C ASN A 19 24.15 67.51 -1.11
N ALA A 20 24.66 66.40 -1.64
CA ALA A 20 25.46 65.44 -0.90
C ALA A 20 26.76 66.06 -0.36
N VAL A 21 27.42 66.92 -1.15
CA VAL A 21 28.60 67.69 -0.68
C VAL A 21 28.23 68.61 0.47
N VAL A 22 27.09 69.32 0.36
CA VAL A 22 26.60 70.22 1.42
C VAL A 22 26.25 69.45 2.69
N ILE A 23 25.51 68.33 2.57
CA ILE A 23 25.13 67.49 3.71
C ILE A 23 26.38 66.91 4.39
N LYS A 24 27.39 66.47 3.63
CA LYS A 24 28.65 65.94 4.19
C LYS A 24 29.42 67.03 4.95
N ALA A 25 29.58 68.21 4.35
CA ALA A 25 30.39 69.30 4.90
C ALA A 25 29.73 70.05 6.07
N ASN A 26 28.42 69.91 6.27
CA ASN A 26 27.69 70.62 7.32
C ASN A 26 27.89 69.96 8.69
N GLY A 27 28.53 70.67 9.62
CA GLY A 27 28.90 70.18 10.95
C GLY A 27 27.92 70.57 12.06
N TRP A 28 26.61 70.68 11.80
CA TRP A 28 25.64 71.08 12.85
C TRP A 28 25.60 70.12 14.05
N ASN A 29 26.01 68.87 13.86
CA ASN A 29 26.10 67.85 14.91
C ASN A 29 27.47 67.83 15.62
N ASP A 30 28.42 68.67 15.22
CA ASP A 30 29.72 68.81 15.88
C ASP A 30 29.57 69.64 17.16
N SER A 31 29.70 68.97 18.30
CA SER A 31 29.59 69.57 19.64
C SER A 31 30.95 69.92 20.27
N GLU A 32 32.07 69.63 19.60
CA GLU A 32 33.42 69.86 20.16
C GLU A 32 33.89 71.31 19.95
N SER A 33 33.56 71.96 18.83
CA SER A 33 34.01 73.35 18.57
C SER A 33 33.48 74.37 19.58
N TYR A 34 32.29 74.13 20.15
CA TYR A 34 31.70 74.95 21.21
C TYR A 34 32.42 74.81 22.54
N LYS A 35 32.89 73.59 22.88
CA LYS A 35 33.61 73.35 24.13
C LYS A 35 34.90 74.18 24.18
N ASP A 36 35.66 74.22 23.08
CA ASP A 36 36.96 74.91 23.05
C ASP A 36 36.85 76.43 23.27
N GLU A 37 35.89 77.12 22.64
CA GLU A 37 35.70 78.57 22.82
C GLU A 37 35.14 78.92 24.21
N THR A 38 34.25 78.07 24.74
CA THR A 38 33.62 78.30 26.04
C THR A 38 34.58 77.97 27.19
N ASP A 39 35.40 76.92 27.05
CA ASP A 39 36.37 76.49 28.06
C ASP A 39 37.46 77.54 28.30
N SER A 40 37.91 78.24 27.24
CA SER A 40 38.84 79.37 27.37
C SER A 40 38.24 80.52 28.21
N LEU A 41 36.96 80.84 28.00
CA LEU A 41 36.27 81.90 28.76
C LEU A 41 35.93 81.47 30.19
N LEU A 42 35.57 80.19 30.38
CA LEU A 42 35.35 79.60 31.70
C LEU A 42 36.64 79.56 32.52
N GLN A 43 37.79 79.31 31.87
CA GLN A 43 39.10 79.36 32.51
C GLN A 43 39.45 80.80 32.94
N GLN A 44 39.23 81.80 32.07
CA GLN A 44 39.38 83.22 32.41
C GLN A 44 38.45 83.64 33.55
N LEU A 45 37.19 83.18 33.54
CA LEU A 45 36.21 83.44 34.60
C LEU A 45 36.64 82.80 35.93
N SER A 46 37.18 81.57 35.89
CA SER A 46 37.68 80.86 37.07
C SER A 46 38.89 81.58 37.70
N GLU A 47 39.80 82.11 36.87
CA GLU A 47 40.96 82.88 37.32
C GLU A 47 40.54 84.22 37.94
N LEU A 48 39.58 84.93 37.34
CA LEU A 48 39.03 86.18 37.89
C LEU A 48 38.29 85.98 39.20
N LEU A 49 37.53 84.89 39.34
CA LEU A 49 36.81 84.54 40.57
C LEU A 49 37.76 84.15 41.71
N LYS A 50 38.95 83.59 41.41
CA LYS A 50 39.96 83.24 42.42
C LYS A 50 40.74 84.44 42.95
N ASN A 51 40.77 85.56 42.22
CA ASN A 51 41.60 86.73 42.53
C ASN A 51 40.79 87.94 43.05
N ASP A 52 39.54 87.76 43.48
CA ASP A 52 38.61 88.86 43.84
C ASP A 52 38.51 89.94 42.74
N GLY A 53 38.43 89.51 41.47
CA GLY A 53 38.38 90.38 40.29
C GLY A 53 37.16 91.31 40.23
N ASP A 54 37.22 92.35 39.39
CA ASP A 54 36.17 93.37 39.25
C ASP A 54 34.81 92.72 38.92
N THR A 55 33.79 93.04 39.73
CA THR A 55 32.42 92.53 39.58
C THR A 55 31.80 92.91 38.23
N LYS A 56 32.21 94.05 37.63
CA LYS A 56 31.79 94.41 36.26
C LYS A 56 32.39 93.50 35.20
N GLU A 57 33.63 93.09 35.38
CA GLU A 57 34.37 92.24 34.42
C GLU A 57 33.85 90.80 34.46
N ILE A 58 33.58 90.28 35.66
CA ILE A 58 32.89 89.00 35.87
C ILE A 58 31.50 88.99 35.22
N SER A 59 30.71 90.06 35.39
CA SER A 59 29.40 90.19 34.74
C SER A 59 29.51 90.20 33.21
N LYS A 60 30.55 90.85 32.68
CA LYS A 60 30.77 90.95 31.23
C LYS A 60 31.14 89.61 30.60
N ILE A 61 32.01 88.82 31.26
CA ILE A 61 32.40 87.49 30.77
C ILE A 61 31.22 86.52 30.86
N LYS A 62 30.41 86.58 31.93
CA LYS A 62 29.16 85.79 32.02
C LYS A 62 28.18 86.12 30.90
N GLN A 63 27.99 87.41 30.61
CA GLN A 63 27.17 87.86 29.48
C GLN A 63 27.72 87.32 28.15
N GLN A 64 29.04 87.38 27.94
CA GLN A 64 29.68 86.85 26.74
C GLN A 64 29.49 85.34 26.57
N ILE A 65 29.61 84.55 27.64
CA ILE A 65 29.37 83.11 27.62
C ILE A 65 27.90 82.81 27.25
N SER A 66 26.95 83.57 27.81
CA SER A 66 25.52 83.44 27.51
C SER A 66 25.17 83.83 26.07
N ASP A 67 25.74 84.93 25.58
CA ASP A 67 25.57 85.40 24.20
C ASP A 67 26.14 84.38 23.19
N ILE A 68 27.32 83.81 23.47
CA ILE A 68 27.95 82.76 22.65
C ILE A 68 27.10 81.47 22.64
N GLY A 69 26.59 81.03 23.80
CA GLY A 69 25.70 79.86 23.89
C GLY A 69 24.43 80.03 23.06
N THR A 70 23.83 81.22 23.09
CA THR A 70 22.61 81.55 22.34
C THR A 70 22.88 81.65 20.83
N GLU A 71 23.98 82.28 20.43
CA GLU A 71 24.39 82.40 19.02
C GLU A 71 24.77 81.04 18.42
N HIS A 72 25.47 80.20 19.18
CA HIS A 72 25.84 78.84 18.80
C HIS A 72 24.60 77.94 18.59
N HIS A 73 23.66 77.93 19.54
CA HIS A 73 22.41 77.18 19.42
C HIS A 73 21.60 77.62 18.18
N LYS A 74 21.50 78.93 17.96
CA LYS A 74 20.81 79.50 16.80
C LYS A 74 21.47 79.09 15.49
N ASN A 75 22.79 79.20 15.39
CA ASN A 75 23.55 78.83 14.19
C ASN A 75 23.38 77.33 13.86
N LYS A 76 23.51 76.48 14.86
CA LYS A 76 23.28 75.03 14.76
C LYS A 76 21.86 74.68 14.33
N ALA A 77 20.85 75.33 14.90
CA ALA A 77 19.47 75.11 14.52
C ALA A 77 19.17 75.55 13.08
N GLU A 78 19.79 76.64 12.61
CA GLU A 78 19.71 77.09 11.22
C GLU A 78 20.39 76.11 10.25
N LEU A 79 21.60 75.64 10.59
CA LEU A 79 22.33 74.65 9.80
C LEU A 79 21.60 73.30 9.72
N PHE A 80 21.03 72.81 10.83
CA PHE A 80 20.18 71.61 10.84
C PHE A 80 18.95 71.81 9.97
N LYS A 81 18.26 72.96 10.10
CA LYS A 81 17.07 73.26 9.30
C LYS A 81 17.39 73.28 7.81
N GLN A 82 18.54 73.83 7.42
CA GLN A 82 19.01 73.81 6.04
C GLN A 82 19.25 72.37 5.57
N GLU A 83 20.01 71.58 6.32
CA GLU A 83 20.32 70.18 5.96
C GLU A 83 19.07 69.31 5.87
N ASN A 84 18.21 69.37 6.87
CA ASN A 84 16.98 68.60 6.91
C ASN A 84 16.05 68.98 5.75
N THR A 85 16.03 70.25 5.34
CA THR A 85 15.29 70.69 4.14
C THR A 85 15.85 70.04 2.88
N LEU A 86 17.18 69.95 2.76
CA LEU A 86 17.84 69.27 1.64
C LEU A 86 17.56 67.76 1.66
N ALA A 87 17.73 67.09 2.80
CA ALA A 87 17.48 65.66 2.97
C ALA A 87 16.00 65.31 2.68
N SER A 88 15.06 66.11 3.19
CA SER A 88 13.62 65.98 2.89
C SER A 88 13.33 66.17 1.39
N SER A 89 13.99 67.14 0.75
CA SER A 89 13.84 67.38 -0.70
C SER A 89 14.37 66.21 -1.54
N ILE A 90 15.50 65.63 -1.15
CA ILE A 90 16.08 64.43 -1.79
C ILE A 90 15.12 63.25 -1.62
N THR A 91 14.60 63.03 -0.42
CA THR A 91 13.62 61.96 -0.11
C THR A 91 12.34 62.12 -0.93
N GLY A 92 11.82 63.35 -1.07
CA GLY A 92 10.65 63.64 -1.90
C GLY A 92 10.88 63.36 -3.39
N ARG A 93 12.05 63.71 -3.92
CA ARG A 93 12.43 63.42 -5.31
C ARG A 93 12.65 61.93 -5.55
N LEU A 94 13.20 61.20 -4.58
CA LEU A 94 13.30 59.74 -4.61
C LEU A 94 11.91 59.08 -4.66
N SER A 95 10.97 59.57 -3.84
CA SER A 95 9.58 59.10 -3.86
C SER A 95 8.93 59.29 -5.23
N ALA A 96 9.12 60.45 -5.86
CA ALA A 96 8.60 60.73 -7.20
C ALA A 96 9.23 59.81 -8.25
N PHE A 97 10.54 59.58 -8.18
CA PHE A 97 11.26 58.67 -9.09
C PHE A 97 10.75 57.24 -8.99
N ILE A 98 10.56 56.71 -7.78
CA ILE A 98 10.05 55.35 -7.58
C ILE A 98 8.65 55.21 -8.18
N LYS A 99 7.73 56.14 -7.89
CA LYS A 99 6.37 56.14 -8.46
C LYS A 99 6.37 56.19 -9.98
N GLU A 100 7.24 57.00 -10.58
CA GLU A 100 7.37 57.09 -12.03
C GLU A 100 7.94 55.79 -12.63
N SER A 101 8.94 55.19 -11.98
CA SER A 101 9.52 53.90 -12.42
C SER A 101 8.53 52.73 -12.33
N GLU A 102 7.66 52.72 -11.32
CA GLU A 102 6.61 51.71 -11.13
C GLU A 102 5.50 51.87 -12.17
N SER A 103 5.03 53.11 -12.39
CA SER A 103 3.97 53.41 -13.37
C SER A 103 4.37 53.02 -14.80
N ASN A 104 5.68 53.02 -15.08
CA ASN A 104 6.24 52.67 -16.38
C ASN A 104 6.75 51.22 -16.48
N GLY A 105 6.64 50.42 -15.41
CA GLY A 105 7.09 49.02 -15.39
C GLY A 105 8.62 48.85 -15.39
N GLU A 106 9.39 49.89 -15.07
CA GLU A 106 10.86 49.92 -15.15
C GLU A 106 11.55 49.68 -13.80
N ARG A 107 10.80 49.49 -12.71
CA ARG A 107 11.32 49.30 -11.33
C ARG A 107 12.37 48.19 -11.20
N GLN A 108 12.24 47.14 -12.03
CA GLN A 108 13.09 45.94 -12.03
C GLN A 108 14.44 46.14 -12.75
N LEU A 109 14.68 47.31 -13.37
CA LEU A 109 15.92 47.54 -14.11
C LEU A 109 17.10 47.76 -13.14
N PRO A 110 18.26 47.10 -13.34
CA PRO A 110 19.43 47.25 -12.47
C PRO A 110 19.92 48.70 -12.30
N LYS A 111 19.78 49.53 -13.34
CA LYS A 111 20.13 50.96 -13.30
C LYS A 111 19.23 51.78 -12.38
N VAL A 112 17.96 51.40 -12.24
CA VAL A 112 16.99 52.07 -11.35
C VAL A 112 17.35 51.77 -9.90
N GLN A 113 17.65 50.51 -9.59
CA GLN A 113 18.08 50.12 -8.25
C GLN A 113 19.40 50.81 -7.85
N LYS A 114 20.41 50.83 -8.73
CA LYS A 114 21.67 51.56 -8.47
C LYS A 114 21.47 53.04 -8.14
N PHE A 115 20.52 53.70 -8.78
CA PHE A 115 20.22 55.12 -8.51
C PHE A 115 19.46 55.32 -7.20
N ILE A 116 18.57 54.38 -6.84
CA ILE A 116 17.89 54.35 -5.54
C ILE A 116 18.92 54.17 -4.43
N ASP A 117 19.80 53.17 -4.53
CA ASP A 117 20.83 52.89 -3.53
C ASP A 117 21.74 54.11 -3.31
N TYR A 118 22.23 54.72 -4.40
CA TYR A 118 23.00 55.96 -4.37
C TYR A 118 22.28 57.10 -3.62
N THR A 119 20.98 57.26 -3.85
CA THR A 119 20.21 58.34 -3.23
C THR A 119 19.95 58.06 -1.75
N VAL A 120 19.71 56.80 -1.39
CA VAL A 120 19.53 56.37 0.00
C VAL A 120 20.82 56.56 0.81
N GLU A 121 22.00 56.29 0.24
CA GLU A 121 23.27 56.56 0.92
C GLU A 121 23.44 58.04 1.31
N ILE A 122 23.00 58.97 0.45
CA ILE A 122 23.05 60.41 0.78
C ILE A 122 22.11 60.74 1.95
N ILE A 123 20.92 60.13 1.99
CA ILE A 123 19.96 60.34 3.07
C ILE A 123 20.47 59.72 4.39
N LYS A 124 21.12 58.55 4.33
CA LYS A 124 21.70 57.87 5.49
C LYS A 124 22.69 58.76 6.22
N ILE A 125 23.56 59.49 5.51
CA ILE A 125 24.51 60.43 6.14
C ILE A 125 23.81 61.43 7.07
N HIS A 126 22.66 61.97 6.67
CA HIS A 126 21.90 62.89 7.51
C HIS A 126 21.26 62.18 8.71
N ILE A 127 20.74 60.97 8.52
CA ILE A 127 20.15 60.15 9.58
C ILE A 127 21.21 59.79 10.62
N ASP A 128 22.40 59.37 10.18
CA ASP A 128 23.52 59.01 11.05
C ASP A 128 23.94 60.22 11.91
N LYS A 129 24.05 61.42 11.31
CA LYS A 129 24.32 62.67 12.06
C LYS A 129 23.24 62.98 13.11
N CYS A 130 21.97 62.72 12.79
CA CYS A 130 20.88 62.88 13.76
C CYS A 130 21.01 61.88 14.92
N GLU A 131 21.43 60.65 14.66
CA GLU A 131 21.59 59.62 15.68
C GLU A 131 22.80 59.87 16.58
N GLU A 132 23.94 60.21 16.00
CA GLU A 132 25.14 60.64 16.73
C GLU A 132 24.82 61.79 17.69
N TYR A 133 24.09 62.79 17.19
CA TYR A 133 23.67 63.95 17.98
C TYR A 133 22.74 63.61 19.15
N LEU A 134 21.70 62.82 18.87
CA LEU A 134 20.73 62.40 19.89
C LEU A 134 21.39 61.50 20.96
N ALA A 135 22.35 60.67 20.57
CA ALA A 135 23.10 59.82 21.49
C ALA A 135 24.03 60.63 22.41
N TYR A 136 24.80 61.58 21.87
CA TYR A 136 25.76 62.38 22.63
C TYR A 136 25.09 63.31 23.67
N ASN A 137 24.00 64.01 23.30
CA ASN A 137 23.39 65.00 24.19
C ASN A 137 22.46 64.40 25.27
N ILE A 138 22.19 63.09 25.26
CA ILE A 138 21.47 62.42 26.36
C ILE A 138 22.25 62.48 27.68
N ASP A 139 23.58 62.42 27.63
CA ASP A 139 24.43 62.42 28.82
C ASP A 139 24.60 63.84 29.40
N VAL A 140 24.60 64.87 28.53
CA VAL A 140 24.70 66.28 28.91
C VAL A 140 23.44 66.78 29.63
N ILE A 141 22.26 66.28 29.26
CA ILE A 141 20.97 66.68 29.87
C ILE A 141 20.77 66.00 31.24
N LYS A 142 21.40 64.84 31.49
CA LYS A 142 21.27 64.05 32.72
C LYS A 142 22.15 64.52 33.88
N ASP A 143 23.13 65.40 33.63
CA ASP A 143 23.99 65.90 34.70
C ASP A 143 23.22 66.82 35.65
N SER A 144 23.14 66.40 36.91
CA SER A 144 22.27 66.98 37.95
C SER A 144 22.99 67.97 38.88
N ASN A 145 24.28 68.21 38.66
CA ASN A 145 25.08 69.09 39.51
C ASN A 145 25.24 70.50 38.91
N THR A 146 24.25 71.37 39.15
CA THR A 146 24.32 72.84 39.47
C THR A 146 23.14 73.68 38.90
N LYS A 147 22.87 74.83 39.54
CA LYS A 147 21.82 75.87 39.25
C LYS A 147 22.48 77.27 39.38
N PRO A 148 21.91 78.42 38.93
CA PRO A 148 20.48 78.73 38.72
C PRO A 148 20.10 79.55 37.44
N GLU A 149 18.95 79.21 36.86
CA GLU A 149 18.17 79.95 35.84
C GLU A 149 18.70 80.07 34.39
N GLU A 150 19.92 80.55 34.12
CA GLU A 150 20.43 80.67 32.72
C GLU A 150 20.66 79.30 32.05
N ASP A 151 21.08 78.30 32.85
CA ASP A 151 21.29 76.92 32.40
C ASP A 151 19.96 76.16 32.14
N LYS A 152 18.83 76.63 32.70
CA LYS A 152 17.50 76.06 32.40
C LYS A 152 17.02 76.44 31.01
N GLU A 153 17.27 77.67 30.59
CA GLU A 153 16.85 78.15 29.28
C GLU A 153 17.62 77.42 28.18
N TYR A 154 18.94 77.28 28.32
CA TYR A 154 19.77 76.49 27.41
C TYR A 154 19.34 75.01 27.37
N LYS A 155 19.17 74.34 28.51
CA LYS A 155 18.68 72.95 28.56
C LYS A 155 17.28 72.79 27.95
N SER A 156 16.40 73.77 28.14
CA SER A 156 15.07 73.79 27.53
C SER A 156 15.15 73.96 26.00
N GLN A 157 16.00 74.86 25.50
CA GLN A 157 16.23 75.04 24.07
C GLN A 157 16.86 73.81 23.43
N GLU A 158 17.74 73.12 24.15
CA GLU A 158 18.41 71.89 23.71
C GLU A 158 17.42 70.70 23.66
N ILE A 159 16.57 70.51 24.66
CA ILE A 159 15.49 69.50 24.64
C ILE A 159 14.54 69.73 23.46
N LEU A 160 14.08 70.98 23.27
CA LEU A 160 13.19 71.31 22.14
C LEU A 160 13.85 71.07 20.79
N PHE A 161 15.16 71.31 20.70
CA PHE A 161 15.91 71.05 19.48
C PHE A 161 16.11 69.54 19.24
N GLN A 162 16.42 68.74 20.27
CA GLN A 162 16.46 67.28 20.16
C GLN A 162 15.12 66.68 19.71
N ASP A 163 14.01 67.16 20.28
CA ASP A 163 12.67 66.75 19.87
C ASP A 163 12.42 67.11 18.39
N SER A 164 12.83 68.30 17.96
CA SER A 164 12.76 68.70 16.54
C SER A 164 13.59 67.79 15.64
N VAL A 165 14.85 67.48 16.02
CA VAL A 165 15.73 66.56 15.29
C VAL A 165 15.10 65.18 15.19
N PHE A 166 14.60 64.63 16.30
CA PHE A 166 13.92 63.35 16.34
C PHE A 166 12.69 63.31 15.43
N GLN A 167 11.79 64.29 15.55
CA GLN A 167 10.56 64.34 14.74
C GLN A 167 10.85 64.45 13.24
N LYS A 168 11.85 65.26 12.86
CA LYS A 168 12.26 65.39 11.46
C LYS A 168 12.94 64.13 10.92
N LYS A 169 13.79 63.47 11.72
CA LYS A 169 14.39 62.17 11.39
C LYS A 169 13.32 61.11 11.13
N ILE A 170 12.35 60.98 12.04
CA ILE A 170 11.24 60.03 11.92
C ILE A 170 10.42 60.31 10.66
N GLY A 171 10.13 61.58 10.34
CA GLY A 171 9.41 61.93 9.12
C GLY A 171 10.09 61.45 7.82
N ILE A 172 11.42 61.46 7.78
CA ILE A 172 12.20 60.92 6.65
C ILE A 172 12.17 59.38 6.65
N LEU A 173 12.39 58.74 7.80
CA LEU A 173 12.36 57.27 7.94
C LEU A 173 11.00 56.67 7.57
N ASP A 174 9.90 57.25 8.04
CA ASP A 174 8.54 56.84 7.69
C ASP A 174 8.30 56.91 6.17
N THR A 175 8.87 57.94 5.53
CA THR A 175 8.78 58.10 4.07
C THR A 175 9.57 57.02 3.36
N LEU A 176 10.79 56.69 3.82
CA LEU A 176 11.60 55.61 3.26
C LEU A 176 10.96 54.23 3.44
N GLN A 177 10.38 53.95 4.61
CA GLN A 177 9.70 52.68 4.90
C GLN A 177 8.48 52.47 3.99
N LYS A 178 7.70 53.53 3.73
CA LYS A 178 6.58 53.52 2.77
C LYS A 178 7.01 53.26 1.32
N LEU A 179 8.27 53.50 0.98
CA LEU A 179 8.81 53.30 -0.36
C LEU A 179 9.27 51.86 -0.63
N ASN A 180 9.18 50.96 0.36
CA ASN A 180 9.51 49.52 0.25
C ASN A 180 10.87 49.26 -0.42
N ILE A 181 11.87 50.08 -0.08
CA ILE A 181 13.22 49.95 -0.62
C ILE A 181 13.90 48.79 0.13
N LYS A 182 13.76 47.57 -0.39
CA LYS A 182 14.52 46.42 0.10
C LYS A 182 15.98 46.57 -0.32
N SER A 183 16.80 47.13 0.57
CA SER A 183 18.26 46.97 0.51
C SER A 183 18.63 45.58 1.01
N SER A 184 19.50 44.89 0.26
CA SER A 184 20.23 43.67 0.60
C SER A 184 19.42 42.40 0.92
N THR A 185 19.65 41.37 0.11
CA THR A 185 19.41 39.93 0.31
C THR A 185 20.09 39.32 1.55
N GLU A 186 20.70 40.13 2.42
CA GLU A 186 21.49 39.64 3.55
C GLU A 186 20.61 39.29 4.76
N ASP A 187 19.52 40.02 5.02
CA ASP A 187 18.64 39.81 6.19
C ASP A 187 17.22 39.37 5.80
N LEU A 188 17.08 38.15 5.25
CA LEU A 188 15.76 37.54 5.09
C LEU A 188 15.21 37.09 6.47
N GLU A 189 14.52 37.99 7.18
CA GLU A 189 13.83 37.64 8.42
C GLU A 189 12.47 36.95 8.16
N LYS A 190 12.49 35.71 7.67
CA LYS A 190 11.26 34.90 7.53
C LYS A 190 10.93 34.19 8.85
N ARG A 191 9.75 34.44 9.43
CA ARG A 191 9.24 33.72 10.61
C ARG A 191 7.99 32.91 10.23
N PHE A 192 7.89 31.69 10.74
CA PHE A 192 6.72 30.82 10.58
C PHE A 192 5.98 30.69 11.91
N TYR A 193 4.76 30.16 11.86
CA TYR A 193 3.93 29.96 13.03
C TYR A 193 4.65 29.20 14.15
N LYS A 194 4.59 29.74 15.38
CA LYS A 194 5.30 29.22 16.57
C LYS A 194 6.82 29.07 16.37
N ASP A 195 7.42 30.00 15.62
CA ASP A 195 8.85 30.03 15.31
C ASP A 195 9.39 28.74 14.69
N ALA A 196 8.53 28.01 13.96
CA ALA A 196 8.92 26.80 13.25
C ALA A 196 10.02 27.11 12.21
N LYS A 197 10.98 26.20 12.06
CA LYS A 197 12.08 26.33 11.11
C LYS A 197 11.86 25.42 9.90
N ALA A 198 12.03 26.01 8.72
CA ALA A 198 11.85 25.32 7.46
C ALA A 198 13.03 24.36 7.24
N SER A 199 12.73 23.08 7.09
CA SER A 199 13.69 22.04 6.74
C SER A 199 14.02 22.07 5.24
N LEU A 200 15.00 21.26 4.82
CA LEU A 200 15.44 21.21 3.42
C LEU A 200 14.33 20.75 2.47
N ILE A 201 13.43 19.88 2.92
CA ILE A 201 12.30 19.38 2.11
C ILE A 201 11.38 20.51 1.66
N LEU A 202 11.26 21.57 2.46
CA LEU A 202 10.40 22.72 2.17
C LEU A 202 11.04 23.71 1.17
N LYS A 203 12.23 23.42 0.62
CA LYS A 203 12.87 24.27 -0.39
C LYS A 203 11.95 24.55 -1.57
N GLU A 204 11.49 23.50 -2.25
CA GLU A 204 10.67 23.61 -3.47
C GLU A 204 9.38 24.42 -3.27
N PRO A 205 8.50 24.14 -2.27
CA PRO A 205 7.32 24.97 -2.06
C PRO A 205 7.65 26.42 -1.70
N LEU A 206 8.73 26.66 -0.94
CA LEU A 206 9.08 28.02 -0.52
C LEU A 206 9.66 28.86 -1.66
N GLU A 207 10.48 28.29 -2.54
CA GLU A 207 10.97 28.98 -3.75
C GLU A 207 9.84 29.38 -4.71
N ILE A 208 8.74 28.60 -4.73
CA ILE A 208 7.56 28.88 -5.57
C ILE A 208 6.72 30.00 -4.96
N LEU A 209 6.54 30.00 -3.64
CA LEU A 209 5.63 30.90 -2.94
C LEU A 209 6.27 32.24 -2.56
N ASP A 210 7.58 32.27 -2.33
CA ASP A 210 8.29 33.42 -1.79
C ASP A 210 9.52 33.76 -2.65
N THR A 211 9.44 34.88 -3.38
CA THR A 211 10.51 35.32 -4.29
C THR A 211 11.78 35.72 -3.53
N ASP A 212 11.66 36.20 -2.28
CA ASP A 212 12.83 36.57 -1.49
C ASP A 212 13.59 35.31 -1.02
N VAL A 213 12.87 34.25 -0.64
CA VAL A 213 13.47 32.94 -0.35
C VAL A 213 14.19 32.43 -1.59
N LYS A 214 13.57 32.51 -2.77
CA LYS A 214 14.19 32.09 -4.02
C LYS A 214 15.51 32.83 -4.30
N LEU A 215 15.50 34.16 -4.18
CA LEU A 215 16.73 34.97 -4.36
C LEU A 215 17.81 34.60 -3.34
N LYS A 216 17.43 34.34 -2.08
CA LYS A 216 18.37 33.88 -1.05
C LYS A 216 18.97 32.53 -1.43
N VAL A 217 18.14 31.56 -1.82
CA VAL A 217 18.57 30.22 -2.21
C VAL A 217 19.48 30.25 -3.44
N ASP A 218 19.15 31.08 -4.44
CA ASP A 218 19.96 31.29 -5.65
C ASP A 218 21.32 31.95 -5.34
N SER A 219 21.44 32.68 -4.23
CA SER A 219 22.70 33.28 -3.76
C SER A 219 23.61 32.32 -2.98
N LEU A 220 23.09 31.17 -2.54
CA LEU A 220 23.88 30.18 -1.79
C LEU A 220 24.83 29.44 -2.73
N SER A 221 26.09 29.29 -2.31
CA SER A 221 27.08 28.48 -3.03
C SER A 221 26.90 26.99 -2.73
N VAL A 222 25.73 26.45 -3.11
CA VAL A 222 25.33 25.05 -2.92
C VAL A 222 24.97 24.43 -4.26
N GLU A 223 25.56 23.28 -4.57
CA GLU A 223 25.24 22.48 -5.73
C GLU A 223 24.04 21.57 -5.43
N TRP A 224 22.85 22.05 -5.83
CA TRP A 224 21.57 21.41 -5.51
C TRP A 224 21.35 20.02 -6.10
N ASN A 225 22.05 19.69 -7.19
CA ASN A 225 21.93 18.41 -7.90
C ASN A 225 23.13 17.49 -7.67
N LEU A 226 24.02 17.82 -6.73
CA LEU A 226 25.22 17.02 -6.47
C LEU A 226 24.85 15.64 -5.92
N SER A 227 25.51 14.61 -6.45
CA SER A 227 25.44 13.23 -5.98
C SER A 227 26.77 12.54 -6.27
N THR A 228 27.75 12.79 -5.41
CA THR A 228 29.15 12.34 -5.52
C THR A 228 29.54 11.27 -4.50
N SER A 229 28.80 11.18 -3.40
CA SER A 229 29.04 10.25 -2.31
C SER A 229 28.56 8.86 -2.71
N ASN A 230 29.47 7.89 -2.60
CA ASN A 230 29.26 6.49 -2.95
C ASN A 230 29.10 5.59 -1.70
N GLU A 231 28.63 6.16 -0.59
CA GLU A 231 28.44 5.44 0.68
C GLU A 231 27.02 5.63 1.25
N MET A 232 26.56 4.63 2.02
CA MET A 232 25.32 4.68 2.79
C MET A 232 25.47 5.57 4.03
N PHE A 233 24.49 6.43 4.31
CA PHE A 233 24.50 7.30 5.49
C PHE A 233 24.74 6.56 6.81
N ILE A 234 24.13 5.37 7.00
CA ILE A 234 24.27 4.57 8.22
C ILE A 234 25.70 4.06 8.46
N ASN A 235 26.53 4.03 7.42
CA ASN A 235 27.93 3.58 7.49
C ASN A 235 28.91 4.74 7.75
N MET A 236 28.45 5.98 7.59
CA MET A 236 29.30 7.16 7.81
C MET A 236 29.66 7.30 9.29
N ASN A 237 30.90 7.72 9.55
CA ASN A 237 31.35 8.01 10.90
C ASN A 237 30.57 9.23 11.46
N PRO A 238 29.94 9.13 12.63
CA PRO A 238 29.14 10.23 13.21
C PRO A 238 29.89 11.55 13.38
N LYS A 239 31.23 11.53 13.45
CA LYS A 239 32.06 12.74 13.53
C LYS A 239 32.16 13.49 12.20
N ASP A 240 32.00 12.78 11.09
CA ASP A 240 32.12 13.33 9.73
C ASP A 240 30.78 13.86 9.21
N ILE A 241 29.68 13.59 9.92
CA ILE A 241 28.32 14.06 9.58
C ILE A 241 28.12 15.48 10.13
N PRO A 242 27.99 16.51 9.27
CA PRO A 242 27.75 17.88 9.73
C PRO A 242 26.40 18.02 10.43
N GLN A 243 26.40 18.62 11.62
CA GLN A 243 25.18 18.73 12.43
C GLN A 243 24.22 19.79 11.88
N TRP A 244 22.95 19.41 11.70
CA TRP A 244 21.88 20.32 11.31
C TRP A 244 21.47 21.24 12.47
N ASN A 245 21.46 22.56 12.26
CA ASN A 245 21.01 23.51 13.29
C ASN A 245 19.49 23.69 13.24
N THR A 246 18.79 23.12 14.22
CA THR A 246 17.32 23.16 14.33
C THR A 246 16.73 24.56 14.59
N LYS A 247 17.56 25.53 14.95
CA LYS A 247 17.15 26.92 15.20
C LYS A 247 17.23 27.81 13.95
N LYS A 248 17.73 27.28 12.83
CA LYS A 248 17.92 28.00 11.57
C LYS A 248 17.04 27.43 10.47
N HIS A 249 16.60 28.26 9.52
CA HIS A 249 15.96 27.76 8.29
C HIS A 249 17.01 27.03 7.43
N PHE A 250 16.57 26.21 6.48
CA PHE A 250 17.50 25.52 5.57
C PHE A 250 18.42 26.51 4.83
N PHE A 251 17.89 27.67 4.41
CA PHE A 251 18.64 28.72 3.70
C PHE A 251 19.55 29.57 4.61
N ASP A 252 19.53 29.34 5.93
CA ASP A 252 20.42 29.99 6.91
C ASP A 252 21.48 29.03 7.48
N GLN A 253 21.44 27.75 7.09
CA GLN A 253 22.43 26.76 7.51
C GLN A 253 23.81 27.14 6.99
N ASP A 254 24.84 26.62 7.66
CA ASP A 254 26.19 26.65 7.10
C ASP A 254 26.20 25.95 5.72
N GLN A 255 26.90 26.52 4.75
CA GLN A 255 26.89 26.01 3.37
C GLN A 255 27.39 24.57 3.28
N VAL A 256 28.37 24.19 4.11
CA VAL A 256 28.89 22.81 4.14
C VAL A 256 27.84 21.85 4.68
N VAL A 257 27.14 22.25 5.75
CA VAL A 257 26.03 21.47 6.32
C VAL A 257 24.92 21.31 5.28
N LEU A 258 24.51 22.42 4.65
CA LEU A 258 23.45 22.43 3.65
C LEU A 258 23.80 21.57 2.41
N GLN A 259 25.05 21.64 1.95
CA GLN A 259 25.55 20.83 0.84
C GLN A 259 25.46 19.34 1.15
N PHE A 260 25.95 18.91 2.32
CA PHE A 260 25.90 17.51 2.76
C PHE A 260 24.48 16.96 2.79
N TRP A 261 23.55 17.66 3.46
CA TRP A 261 22.16 17.19 3.59
C TRP A 261 21.41 17.26 2.26
N THR A 262 21.81 18.15 1.34
CA THR A 262 21.29 18.19 -0.04
C THR A 262 21.69 16.96 -0.83
N GLU A 263 22.95 16.53 -0.72
CA GLU A 263 23.43 15.30 -1.35
C GLU A 263 22.71 14.05 -0.80
N GLU A 264 22.51 13.97 0.52
CA GLU A 264 21.71 12.91 1.13
C GLU A 264 20.25 12.91 0.65
N TYR A 265 19.64 14.07 0.50
CA TYR A 265 18.29 14.19 -0.06
C TYR A 265 18.23 13.74 -1.53
N ASN A 266 19.28 14.00 -2.31
CA ASN A 266 19.39 13.53 -3.69
C ASN A 266 19.46 12.01 -3.76
N LYS A 267 20.17 11.34 -2.83
CA LYS A 267 20.16 9.87 -2.74
C LYS A 267 18.77 9.32 -2.37
N ILE A 268 18.04 10.00 -1.47
CA ILE A 268 16.65 9.64 -1.13
C ILE A 268 15.71 9.79 -2.36
N LYS A 269 15.94 10.77 -3.23
CA LYS A 269 15.12 11.00 -4.44
C LYS A 269 15.48 10.07 -5.60
N ASN A 270 16.78 9.87 -5.84
CA ASN A 270 17.30 9.31 -7.09
C ASN A 270 17.98 7.94 -6.92
N GLY A 271 18.28 7.53 -5.69
CA GLY A 271 19.08 6.34 -5.39
C GLY A 271 20.57 6.64 -5.42
N ILE A 272 21.37 5.59 -5.25
CA ILE A 272 22.83 5.66 -5.21
C ILE A 272 23.41 4.43 -5.92
N THR A 273 24.57 4.56 -6.55
CA THR A 273 25.30 3.42 -7.13
C THR A 273 26.57 3.20 -6.34
N ILE A 274 26.76 1.99 -5.80
CA ILE A 274 27.94 1.59 -5.01
C ILE A 274 28.52 0.34 -5.67
N GLY A 275 29.81 0.33 -6.01
CA GLY A 275 30.45 -0.80 -6.68
C GLY A 275 29.81 -1.23 -8.01
N GLY A 276 29.15 -0.30 -8.71
CA GLY A 276 28.37 -0.60 -9.93
C GLY A 276 26.97 -1.18 -9.67
N TYR A 277 26.59 -1.42 -8.41
CA TYR A 277 25.24 -1.83 -8.03
C TYR A 277 24.37 -0.62 -7.68
N PHE A 278 23.28 -0.44 -8.42
CA PHE A 278 22.31 0.62 -8.15
C PHE A 278 21.39 0.24 -6.98
N ILE A 279 21.42 1.00 -5.90
CA ILE A 279 20.50 0.89 -4.76
C ILE A 279 19.31 1.82 -5.02
N HIS A 280 18.12 1.24 -5.07
CA HIS A 280 16.89 1.98 -5.34
C HIS A 280 16.63 3.06 -4.26
N PRO A 281 16.13 4.27 -4.62
CA PRO A 281 15.92 5.37 -3.67
C PRO A 281 15.08 5.01 -2.44
N TRP A 282 14.03 4.21 -2.63
CA TRP A 282 13.24 3.69 -1.50
C TRP A 282 14.09 2.84 -0.55
N LEU A 283 14.94 1.94 -1.06
CA LEU A 283 15.76 1.07 -0.20
C LEU A 283 16.81 1.90 0.55
N TYR A 284 17.39 2.92 -0.10
CA TYR A 284 18.27 3.89 0.55
C TYR A 284 17.56 4.60 1.71
N PHE A 285 16.36 5.13 1.47
CA PHE A 285 15.56 5.76 2.51
C PHE A 285 15.19 4.79 3.64
N HIS A 286 14.78 3.57 3.28
CA HIS A 286 14.34 2.52 4.20
C HIS A 286 15.43 2.16 5.21
N LEU A 287 16.66 1.97 4.74
CA LEU A 287 17.78 1.53 5.58
C LEU A 287 18.43 2.67 6.37
N ASN A 288 18.42 3.90 5.85
CA ASN A 288 19.14 5.01 6.48
C ASN A 288 18.27 5.91 7.35
N PHE A 289 17.01 6.18 6.95
CA PHE A 289 16.20 7.26 7.51
C PHE A 289 14.84 6.82 8.06
N PHE A 290 14.26 5.72 7.56
CA PHE A 290 13.03 5.20 8.11
C PHE A 290 13.29 4.54 9.46
N LYS A 291 12.56 4.93 10.51
CA LYS A 291 12.73 4.41 11.87
C LYS A 291 11.40 3.92 12.41
N THR A 292 11.36 2.70 12.93
CA THR A 292 10.16 2.08 13.50
C THR A 292 10.54 1.27 14.74
N PRO A 293 9.61 0.96 15.65
CA PRO A 293 9.88 -0.01 16.71
C PRO A 293 10.22 -1.37 16.09
N ILE A 294 11.36 -1.94 16.47
CA ILE A 294 11.81 -3.28 16.03
C ILE A 294 12.16 -4.09 17.29
N PRO A 295 11.55 -5.26 17.51
CA PRO A 295 11.86 -6.12 18.64
C PRO A 295 13.34 -6.56 18.66
N GLN A 296 13.95 -6.52 19.84
CA GLN A 296 15.31 -6.98 20.11
C GLN A 296 15.29 -8.26 20.97
N GLU A 297 16.42 -8.94 21.06
CA GLU A 297 16.59 -10.16 21.86
C GLU A 297 16.33 -9.95 23.36
N ASP A 298 16.59 -8.75 23.88
CA ASP A 298 16.33 -8.38 25.27
C ASP A 298 14.86 -8.07 25.57
N GLY A 299 13.98 -8.20 24.58
CA GLY A 299 12.55 -7.90 24.66
C GLY A 299 12.19 -6.42 24.51
N SER A 300 13.18 -5.54 24.31
CA SER A 300 12.92 -4.13 24.02
C SER A 300 12.48 -3.91 22.56
N GLU A 301 11.74 -2.84 22.31
CA GLU A 301 11.35 -2.41 20.96
C GLU A 301 11.84 -0.97 20.67
N PRO A 302 13.16 -0.74 20.61
CA PRO A 302 13.71 0.57 20.32
C PRO A 302 13.28 1.01 18.91
N THR A 303 13.16 2.33 18.75
CA THR A 303 12.89 2.93 17.43
C THR A 303 14.20 3.05 16.66
N VAL A 304 14.43 2.12 15.74
CA VAL A 304 15.67 1.98 14.97
C VAL A 304 15.38 1.82 13.48
N GLN A 305 16.42 1.91 12.65
CA GLN A 305 16.32 1.60 11.24
C GLN A 305 16.13 0.10 11.00
N PRO A 306 15.31 -0.30 10.01
CA PRO A 306 15.27 -1.67 9.53
C PRO A 306 16.63 -2.15 9.02
N GLY A 307 16.99 -3.38 9.34
CA GLY A 307 18.11 -4.08 8.72
C GLY A 307 17.78 -4.52 7.28
N LEU A 308 18.82 -4.75 6.49
CA LEU A 308 18.68 -5.31 5.14
C LEU A 308 18.60 -6.84 5.24
N ARG A 309 17.45 -7.42 4.89
CA ARG A 309 17.34 -8.85 4.63
C ARG A 309 17.19 -9.09 3.14
N ASP A 310 17.37 -10.33 2.73
CA ASP A 310 16.97 -10.80 1.41
C ASP A 310 15.48 -10.49 1.07
N ASN A 311 14.61 -10.34 2.08
CA ASN A 311 13.24 -9.83 1.92
C ASN A 311 13.20 -8.40 1.34
N GLU A 312 13.86 -7.43 1.99
CA GLU A 312 13.93 -6.04 1.54
C GLU A 312 14.64 -5.91 0.19
N TRP A 313 15.71 -6.69 0.00
CA TRP A 313 16.41 -6.76 -1.27
C TRP A 313 15.49 -7.25 -2.39
N PHE A 314 14.81 -8.38 -2.19
CA PHE A 314 13.92 -8.95 -3.21
C PHE A 314 12.76 -8.01 -3.55
N PHE A 315 12.18 -7.34 -2.55
CA PHE A 315 11.18 -6.29 -2.77
C PHE A 315 11.74 -5.12 -3.60
N ALA A 316 12.94 -4.63 -3.27
CA ALA A 316 13.57 -3.53 -4.01
C ALA A 316 13.85 -3.89 -5.47
N GLU A 317 14.30 -5.12 -5.72
CA GLU A 317 14.56 -5.61 -7.08
C GLU A 317 13.29 -5.68 -7.92
N ASN A 318 12.18 -6.18 -7.36
CA ASN A 318 10.89 -6.18 -8.03
C ASN A 318 10.36 -4.75 -8.25
N LEU A 319 10.59 -3.84 -7.29
CA LEU A 319 10.21 -2.44 -7.46
C LEU A 319 10.96 -1.75 -8.62
N LYS A 320 12.24 -2.09 -8.83
CA LYS A 320 13.00 -1.64 -10.02
C LYS A 320 12.37 -2.17 -11.31
N ASN A 321 11.92 -3.42 -11.33
CA ASN A 321 11.25 -4.02 -12.49
C ASN A 321 9.91 -3.33 -12.84
N CYS A 322 9.27 -2.64 -11.88
CA CYS A 322 8.09 -1.82 -12.14
C CYS A 322 8.41 -0.49 -12.84
N ILE A 323 9.66 0.00 -12.82
CA ILE A 323 10.02 1.28 -13.45
C ILE A 323 9.92 1.14 -14.97
N SER A 324 9.39 2.17 -15.64
CA SER A 324 9.32 2.20 -17.10
C SER A 324 10.72 2.31 -17.69
N LYS A 325 11.07 1.38 -18.58
CA LYS A 325 12.35 1.39 -19.31
C LYS A 325 12.47 2.59 -20.26
N GLU A 326 11.36 3.02 -20.84
CA GLU A 326 11.32 4.14 -21.78
C GLU A 326 11.27 5.49 -21.05
N TYR A 327 10.56 5.56 -19.92
CA TYR A 327 10.37 6.78 -19.15
C TYR A 327 10.73 6.55 -17.67
N PRO A 328 12.01 6.63 -17.26
CA PRO A 328 12.45 6.28 -15.91
C PRO A 328 11.80 7.07 -14.75
N GLY A 329 11.14 8.19 -15.05
CA GLY A 329 10.33 8.94 -14.07
C GLY A 329 8.94 8.35 -13.78
N TYR A 330 8.54 7.32 -14.51
CA TYR A 330 7.22 6.67 -14.46
C TYR A 330 7.36 5.16 -14.22
N TYR A 331 6.24 4.53 -13.86
CA TYR A 331 6.12 3.09 -13.66
C TYR A 331 5.41 2.45 -14.85
N SER A 332 5.72 1.21 -15.18
CA SER A 332 5.03 0.46 -16.25
C SER A 332 3.88 -0.40 -15.70
N LYS A 333 4.02 -0.87 -14.47
CA LYS A 333 3.08 -1.78 -13.79
C LYS A 333 3.00 -1.48 -12.30
N ALA A 334 1.90 -1.86 -11.67
CA ALA A 334 1.78 -1.92 -10.22
C ALA A 334 2.42 -3.21 -9.68
N MET A 335 2.79 -3.24 -8.40
CA MET A 335 3.34 -4.44 -7.77
C MET A 335 2.29 -5.08 -6.85
N LEU A 336 2.19 -6.41 -6.86
CA LEU A 336 1.41 -7.16 -5.89
C LEU A 336 2.35 -8.15 -5.20
N VAL A 337 2.49 -8.03 -3.88
CA VAL A 337 3.31 -8.93 -3.05
C VAL A 337 2.41 -9.80 -2.17
N TYR A 338 2.63 -11.11 -2.19
CA TYR A 338 1.82 -12.05 -1.41
C TYR A 338 2.64 -13.27 -1.01
N GLY A 339 2.38 -13.83 0.16
CA GLY A 339 3.09 -15.03 0.61
C GLY A 339 3.11 -15.16 2.12
N THR A 340 4.26 -15.54 2.67
CA THR A 340 4.44 -15.88 4.09
C THR A 340 3.95 -14.84 5.08
N ARG A 341 3.64 -15.25 6.31
CA ARG A 341 3.62 -14.32 7.44
C ARG A 341 5.03 -13.87 7.78
N ARG A 342 5.12 -12.69 8.40
CA ARG A 342 6.35 -12.11 8.97
C ARG A 342 7.50 -11.85 7.97
N PHE A 343 7.23 -11.54 6.71
CA PHE A 343 8.25 -11.01 5.77
C PHE A 343 8.46 -9.47 5.85
N ALA A 344 7.94 -8.81 6.90
CA ALA A 344 8.00 -7.36 7.12
C ALA A 344 7.16 -6.46 6.21
N LYS A 345 6.11 -7.02 5.58
CA LYS A 345 5.09 -6.30 4.80
C LYS A 345 4.76 -4.90 5.34
N SER A 346 4.25 -4.79 6.57
CA SER A 346 3.76 -3.51 7.09
C SER A 346 4.86 -2.46 7.26
N VAL A 347 6.09 -2.87 7.54
CA VAL A 347 7.26 -1.98 7.65
C VAL A 347 7.63 -1.45 6.27
N ILE A 348 7.70 -2.34 5.28
CA ILE A 348 7.97 -2.01 3.87
C ILE A 348 6.93 -1.03 3.32
N LEU A 349 5.63 -1.32 3.50
CA LEU A 349 4.54 -0.46 3.01
C LEU A 349 4.53 0.91 3.68
N ALA A 350 4.68 0.97 5.02
CA ALA A 350 4.75 2.24 5.74
C ALA A 350 5.93 3.09 5.27
N SER A 351 7.10 2.47 5.10
CA SER A 351 8.30 3.13 4.59
C SER A 351 8.13 3.63 3.15
N LEU A 352 7.48 2.83 2.27
CA LEU A 352 7.20 3.22 0.89
C LEU A 352 6.25 4.42 0.82
N ALA A 353 5.20 4.44 1.65
CA ALA A 353 4.27 5.56 1.76
C ALA A 353 5.01 6.85 2.15
N GLN A 354 5.77 6.79 3.25
CA GLN A 354 6.49 7.93 3.78
C GLN A 354 7.56 8.45 2.82
N TRP A 355 8.33 7.55 2.20
CA TRP A 355 9.33 7.91 1.20
C TRP A 355 8.71 8.79 0.09
N ARG A 356 7.52 8.40 -0.41
CA ARG A 356 6.81 9.19 -1.42
C ARG A 356 6.25 10.50 -0.88
N THR A 357 5.72 10.50 0.34
CA THR A 357 5.27 11.71 1.04
C THR A 357 6.41 12.73 1.21
N LEU A 358 7.66 12.30 1.36
CA LEU A 358 8.84 13.16 1.55
C LEU A 358 9.53 13.60 0.25
N THR A 359 9.32 12.88 -0.86
CA THR A 359 10.06 13.11 -2.12
C THR A 359 9.25 13.76 -3.23
N LYS A 360 7.92 13.78 -3.13
CA LYS A 360 7.02 14.36 -4.14
C LYS A 360 6.20 15.52 -3.56
N HIS A 361 6.67 16.73 -3.85
CA HIS A 361 5.94 17.97 -3.59
C HIS A 361 4.62 18.04 -4.39
N ASN A 362 3.63 18.74 -3.84
CA ASN A 362 2.28 18.92 -4.39
C ASN A 362 1.63 17.59 -4.80
N SER A 363 1.78 16.59 -3.93
CA SER A 363 1.26 15.26 -4.16
C SER A 363 0.53 14.74 -2.94
N PHE A 364 -0.26 13.69 -3.13
CA PHE A 364 -0.84 12.96 -2.03
C PHE A 364 -0.63 11.46 -2.24
N GLY A 365 -0.48 10.72 -1.14
CA GLY A 365 -0.51 9.26 -1.15
C GLY A 365 -1.86 8.72 -0.69
N SER A 366 -2.15 7.47 -1.03
CA SER A 366 -3.36 6.76 -0.64
C SER A 366 -2.99 5.42 0.01
N ILE A 367 -3.59 5.14 1.17
CA ILE A 367 -3.49 3.86 1.87
C ILE A 367 -4.91 3.33 2.01
N VAL A 368 -5.15 2.14 1.48
CA VAL A 368 -6.45 1.48 1.41
C VAL A 368 -6.37 0.15 2.17
N GLY A 369 -7.39 -0.17 2.95
CA GLY A 369 -7.48 -1.41 3.71
C GLY A 369 -8.92 -1.84 3.96
N GLY A 370 -9.08 -3.10 4.40
CA GLY A 370 -10.39 -3.68 4.72
C GLY A 370 -10.90 -3.25 6.09
N ASN A 371 -10.03 -3.17 7.09
CA ASN A 371 -10.43 -2.83 8.46
C ASN A 371 -9.54 -1.75 9.08
N SER A 372 -10.04 -1.13 10.16
CA SER A 372 -9.34 -0.02 10.82
C SER A 372 -8.14 -0.45 11.65
N SER A 373 -8.09 -1.71 12.12
CA SER A 373 -7.00 -2.21 12.96
C SER A 373 -5.69 -2.33 12.17
N ASP A 374 -5.76 -2.97 11.01
CA ASP A 374 -4.62 -3.16 10.10
C ASP A 374 -4.09 -1.80 9.61
N LEU A 375 -5.00 -0.89 9.23
CA LEU A 375 -4.67 0.48 8.85
C LEU A 375 -4.00 1.28 9.99
N ASN A 376 -4.47 1.12 11.22
CA ASN A 376 -3.86 1.77 12.38
C ASN A 376 -2.45 1.21 12.67
N ALA A 377 -2.23 -0.10 12.49
CA ALA A 377 -0.92 -0.73 12.66
C ALA A 377 0.12 -0.30 11.60
N LEU A 378 -0.33 0.03 10.39
CA LEU A 378 0.52 0.56 9.33
C LEU A 378 0.80 2.06 9.55
N THR A 379 -0.25 2.86 9.79
CA THR A 379 -0.11 4.32 9.96
C THR A 379 0.65 4.71 11.24
N SER A 380 0.62 3.90 12.29
CA SER A 380 1.42 4.10 13.50
C SER A 380 2.93 4.11 13.21
N LYS A 381 3.40 3.25 12.30
CA LYS A 381 4.82 3.20 11.89
C LYS A 381 5.25 4.48 11.16
N ILE A 382 4.37 5.01 10.31
CA ILE A 382 4.59 6.31 9.64
C ILE A 382 4.66 7.43 10.68
N LYS A 383 3.73 7.47 11.65
CA LYS A 383 3.73 8.48 12.73
C LYS A 383 5.03 8.42 13.54
N THR A 384 5.46 7.22 13.93
CA THR A 384 6.71 7.03 14.67
C THR A 384 7.90 7.51 13.85
N SER A 385 8.05 7.07 12.60
CA SER A 385 9.18 7.49 11.78
C SER A 385 9.18 9.00 11.51
N MET A 386 8.03 9.64 11.28
CA MET A 386 7.92 11.10 11.13
C MET A 386 8.34 11.85 12.40
N THR A 387 8.11 11.27 13.58
CA THR A 387 8.50 11.85 14.87
C THR A 387 10.02 11.82 15.07
N TYR A 388 10.66 10.72 14.67
CA TYR A 388 12.11 10.48 14.80
C TYR A 388 12.92 10.78 13.52
N SER A 389 12.32 11.49 12.57
CA SER A 389 12.97 11.87 11.31
C SER A 389 14.14 12.82 11.57
N GLU A 390 15.18 12.72 10.74
CA GLU A 390 16.32 13.62 10.82
C GLU A 390 15.89 15.08 10.66
N PRO A 391 16.43 16.03 11.46
CA PRO A 391 15.96 17.41 11.45
C PRO A 391 16.01 18.10 10.08
N ALA A 392 17.01 17.76 9.26
CA ALA A 392 17.15 18.24 7.89
C ALA A 392 15.97 17.82 6.99
N PHE A 393 15.36 16.68 7.29
CA PHE A 393 14.25 16.06 6.54
C PHE A 393 12.91 16.11 7.30
N LYS A 394 12.82 16.91 8.36
CA LYS A 394 11.62 16.98 9.18
C LYS A 394 10.49 17.66 8.42
N LEU A 395 9.33 17.03 8.37
CA LEU A 395 8.12 17.59 7.78
C LEU A 395 7.02 17.68 8.84
N GLY A 396 6.46 18.88 9.04
CA GLY A 396 5.49 19.14 10.10
C GLY A 396 4.09 18.62 9.78
N PHE A 397 3.29 18.37 10.82
CA PHE A 397 1.88 18.04 10.69
C PHE A 397 1.02 19.32 10.68
N ILE A 398 0.31 19.57 9.58
CA ILE A 398 -0.66 20.68 9.48
C ILE A 398 -2.02 20.21 10.00
N LYS A 399 -2.46 19.02 9.54
CA LYS A 399 -3.71 18.36 9.88
C LYS A 399 -3.43 16.88 10.06
N GLN A 400 -4.01 16.26 11.10
CA GLN A 400 -3.86 14.84 11.38
C GLN A 400 -5.24 14.19 11.39
N ASN A 401 -5.56 13.46 10.33
CA ASN A 401 -6.73 12.60 10.29
C ASN A 401 -6.34 11.27 9.65
N TRP A 402 -6.18 10.25 10.49
CA TRP A 402 -5.64 8.95 10.13
C TRP A 402 -6.73 7.87 9.94
N GLU A 403 -7.96 8.16 10.35
CA GLU A 403 -9.09 7.25 10.23
C GLU A 403 -10.05 7.78 9.16
N ASN A 404 -10.09 7.13 7.99
CA ASN A 404 -10.95 7.54 6.87
C ASN A 404 -10.80 9.02 6.51
N GLY A 405 -9.58 9.50 6.47
CA GLY A 405 -9.29 10.92 6.42
C GLY A 405 -7.98 11.26 5.73
N GLU A 406 -7.73 12.56 5.67
CA GLU A 406 -6.52 13.13 5.09
C GLU A 406 -5.64 13.74 6.20
N THR A 407 -4.39 13.28 6.24
CA THR A 407 -3.31 13.89 7.00
C THR A 407 -2.44 14.73 6.07
N THR A 408 -2.23 16.00 6.41
CA THR A 408 -1.53 16.98 5.58
C THR A 408 -0.21 17.37 6.23
N PHE A 409 0.85 17.38 5.43
CA PHE A 409 2.22 17.64 5.84
C PHE A 409 2.75 18.94 5.23
N GLY A 410 3.53 19.69 6.00
CA GLY A 410 4.12 20.94 5.57
C GLY A 410 4.50 21.84 6.73
N ILE A 411 4.43 23.16 6.52
CA ILE A 411 4.68 24.19 7.53
C ILE A 411 3.55 25.21 7.53
N LYS A 412 3.29 25.84 8.67
CA LYS A 412 2.31 26.92 8.79
C LYS A 412 3.02 28.26 8.75
N GLU A 413 2.63 29.14 7.84
CA GLU A 413 3.15 30.51 7.81
C GLU A 413 2.60 31.31 8.99
N ASP A 414 1.29 31.23 9.23
CA ASP A 414 0.62 31.76 10.40
C ASP A 414 -0.52 30.82 10.86
N ALA A 415 -1.42 31.30 11.72
CA ALA A 415 -2.52 30.48 12.24
C ALA A 415 -3.50 30.01 11.15
N SER A 416 -3.60 30.73 10.03
CA SER A 416 -4.56 30.53 8.96
C SER A 416 -3.92 30.05 7.66
N ASN A 417 -2.67 30.46 7.38
CA ASN A 417 -1.97 30.18 6.14
C ASN A 417 -1.06 28.95 6.26
N ASN A 418 -1.34 27.95 5.43
CA ASN A 418 -0.65 26.66 5.39
C ASN A 418 0.18 26.53 4.10
N ILE A 419 1.44 26.20 4.23
CA ILE A 419 2.32 25.82 3.12
C ILE A 419 2.39 24.29 3.11
N VAL A 420 1.55 23.70 2.27
CA VAL A 420 1.42 22.25 2.15
C VAL A 420 2.52 21.70 1.25
N PHE A 421 3.21 20.66 1.71
CA PHE A 421 4.15 19.90 0.89
C PHE A 421 3.48 18.69 0.24
N SER A 422 2.77 17.88 1.04
CA SER A 422 2.09 16.67 0.59
C SER A 422 1.01 16.22 1.59
N SER A 423 0.19 15.25 1.20
CA SER A 423 -0.83 14.63 2.06
C SER A 423 -0.82 13.10 2.01
N LEU A 424 -1.41 12.44 3.00
CA LEU A 424 -1.73 11.02 2.98
C LEU A 424 -3.22 10.83 3.29
N ILE A 425 -3.92 10.12 2.41
CA ILE A 425 -5.33 9.77 2.55
C ILE A 425 -5.44 8.30 2.94
N VAL A 426 -6.07 8.02 4.08
CA VAL A 426 -6.32 6.66 4.57
C VAL A 426 -7.79 6.31 4.36
N GLN A 427 -8.07 5.16 3.74
CA GLN A 427 -9.43 4.73 3.43
C GLN A 427 -9.66 3.28 3.85
N ASN A 428 -10.67 3.08 4.69
CA ASN A 428 -11.24 1.77 5.01
C ASN A 428 -12.43 1.52 4.07
N LEU A 429 -12.35 0.47 3.27
CA LEU A 429 -13.39 0.13 2.28
C LEU A 429 -14.66 -0.48 2.89
N GLU A 430 -14.56 -1.18 4.02
CA GLU A 430 -15.71 -1.80 4.71
C GLU A 430 -16.48 -0.81 5.58
N SER A 431 -15.88 0.34 5.91
CA SER A 431 -16.55 1.37 6.72
C SER A 431 -17.49 2.29 5.91
N GLY A 432 -18.81 2.17 6.12
CA GLY A 432 -19.83 3.17 5.70
C GLY A 432 -20.76 2.78 4.54
N ALA A 433 -21.93 3.45 4.47
CA ALA A 433 -23.06 3.12 3.59
C ALA A 433 -22.99 3.66 2.15
N LYS A 434 -21.96 4.44 1.78
CA LYS A 434 -21.74 4.87 0.39
C LYS A 434 -20.97 3.78 -0.35
N SER A 435 -21.43 3.40 -1.56
CA SER A 435 -20.82 2.35 -2.39
C SER A 435 -19.29 2.45 -2.40
N SER A 436 -18.62 1.46 -1.80
CA SER A 436 -17.16 1.35 -1.59
C SER A 436 -16.31 1.69 -2.82
N THR A 437 -16.88 1.57 -4.02
CA THR A 437 -16.25 1.84 -5.31
C THR A 437 -15.99 3.32 -5.63
N GLN A 438 -16.81 4.24 -5.11
CA GLN A 438 -16.64 5.67 -5.42
C GLN A 438 -15.52 6.33 -4.60
N LYS A 439 -14.99 5.65 -3.57
CA LYS A 439 -13.99 6.21 -2.66
C LYS A 439 -12.61 6.42 -3.33
N THR A 440 -12.26 5.61 -4.33
CA THR A 440 -10.92 5.59 -4.95
C THR A 440 -10.87 6.21 -6.36
N ALA A 441 -12.00 6.30 -7.07
CA ALA A 441 -12.07 6.64 -8.50
C ALA A 441 -11.64 8.08 -8.86
N GLY A 442 -11.67 9.01 -7.91
CA GLY A 442 -11.31 10.42 -8.14
C GLY A 442 -9.90 10.82 -7.71
N LEU A 443 -9.14 9.89 -7.11
CA LEU A 443 -7.84 10.18 -6.54
C LEU A 443 -6.74 9.93 -7.56
N ALA A 444 -5.84 10.90 -7.79
CA ALA A 444 -4.66 10.77 -8.66
C ALA A 444 -3.32 10.84 -7.86
N PRO A 445 -3.04 9.86 -6.97
CA PRO A 445 -1.95 9.90 -5.99
C PRO A 445 -0.54 9.73 -6.60
N SER A 446 0.49 10.00 -5.79
CA SER A 446 1.91 9.68 -6.08
C SER A 446 2.35 8.32 -5.52
N VAL A 447 1.64 7.82 -4.51
CA VAL A 447 1.76 6.46 -3.95
C VAL A 447 0.37 5.89 -3.64
N SER A 448 0.12 4.63 -3.95
CA SER A 448 -1.14 3.95 -3.66
C SER A 448 -0.86 2.56 -3.09
N ILE A 449 -1.27 2.35 -1.85
CA ILE A 449 -1.05 1.12 -1.09
C ILE A 449 -2.40 0.47 -0.82
N TYR A 450 -2.52 -0.81 -1.13
CA TYR A 450 -3.61 -1.65 -0.68
C TYR A 450 -3.04 -2.69 0.28
N ASP A 451 -3.37 -2.54 1.56
CA ASP A 451 -2.89 -3.43 2.62
C ASP A 451 -3.91 -4.54 2.87
N GLU A 452 -3.42 -5.74 3.18
CA GLU A 452 -4.20 -6.95 3.49
C GLU A 452 -5.28 -7.33 2.46
N ILE A 453 -4.93 -7.30 1.18
CA ILE A 453 -5.88 -7.54 0.08
C ILE A 453 -6.57 -8.92 0.10
N GLY A 454 -6.03 -9.87 0.86
CA GLY A 454 -6.65 -11.18 1.06
C GLY A 454 -7.94 -11.14 1.87
N LYS A 455 -8.20 -10.06 2.62
CA LYS A 455 -9.32 -10.00 3.59
C LYS A 455 -10.58 -9.32 3.09
N TYR A 456 -10.55 -8.62 1.95
CA TYR A 456 -11.69 -7.81 1.48
C TYR A 456 -11.74 -7.70 -0.05
N ALA A 457 -12.90 -7.27 -0.56
CA ALA A 457 -13.12 -7.04 -1.99
C ALA A 457 -12.49 -5.72 -2.45
N PHE A 458 -11.25 -5.77 -2.94
CA PHE A 458 -10.45 -4.61 -3.34
C PHE A 458 -10.41 -4.37 -4.86
N LEU A 459 -10.76 -5.37 -5.68
CA LEU A 459 -10.51 -5.34 -7.12
C LEU A 459 -11.30 -4.23 -7.80
N LYS A 460 -12.60 -4.11 -7.48
CA LYS A 460 -13.46 -3.09 -8.09
C LYS A 460 -12.99 -1.65 -7.74
N PRO A 461 -12.67 -1.31 -6.47
CA PRO A 461 -12.01 -0.04 -6.13
C PRO A 461 -10.65 0.17 -6.79
N TYR A 462 -9.82 -0.87 -6.93
CA TYR A 462 -8.53 -0.79 -7.62
C TYR A 462 -8.69 -0.47 -9.11
N LEU A 463 -9.55 -1.20 -9.82
CA LEU A 463 -9.85 -0.96 -11.23
C LEU A 463 -10.45 0.43 -11.47
N ALA A 464 -11.24 0.95 -10.53
CA ALA A 464 -11.76 2.31 -10.61
C ALA A 464 -10.67 3.38 -10.44
N ALA A 465 -9.59 3.09 -9.70
CA ALA A 465 -8.45 4.01 -9.51
C ALA A 465 -7.41 3.92 -10.65
N LEU A 466 -7.27 2.76 -11.30
CA LEU A 466 -6.28 2.56 -12.37
C LEU A 466 -6.23 3.67 -13.44
N PRO A 467 -7.36 4.20 -13.95
CA PRO A 467 -7.34 5.29 -14.94
C PRO A 467 -6.63 6.55 -14.45
N SER A 468 -6.69 6.88 -13.15
CA SER A 468 -6.02 8.06 -12.60
C SER A 468 -4.51 7.87 -12.41
N PHE A 469 -4.05 6.61 -12.40
CA PHE A 469 -2.63 6.28 -12.32
C PHE A 469 -1.95 6.38 -13.69
N LYS A 470 -2.68 6.02 -14.75
CA LYS A 470 -2.15 5.94 -16.12
C LYS A 470 -1.97 7.31 -16.77
N THR A 471 -0.84 7.48 -17.46
CA THR A 471 -0.50 8.63 -18.29
C THR A 471 0.08 8.12 -19.62
N PRO A 472 0.29 8.97 -20.65
CA PRO A 472 0.97 8.57 -21.88
C PRO A 472 2.37 7.96 -21.67
N TYR A 473 3.01 8.24 -20.53
CA TYR A 473 4.37 7.80 -20.20
C TYR A 473 4.40 6.59 -19.25
N GLY A 474 3.22 6.05 -18.90
CA GLY A 474 3.05 5.01 -17.89
C GLY A 474 2.35 5.51 -16.63
N PHE A 475 2.48 4.75 -15.55
CA PHE A 475 1.91 5.02 -14.25
C PHE A 475 2.69 6.14 -13.56
N LYS A 476 2.01 7.23 -13.19
CA LYS A 476 2.63 8.33 -12.42
C LYS A 476 2.80 8.01 -10.93
N CYS A 477 2.18 6.94 -10.47
CA CYS A 477 2.06 6.55 -9.08
C CYS A 477 2.86 5.27 -8.80
N VAL A 478 3.51 5.18 -7.65
CA VAL A 478 3.98 3.89 -7.12
C VAL A 478 2.80 3.16 -6.52
N THR A 479 2.40 2.05 -7.12
CA THR A 479 1.27 1.26 -6.63
C THR A 479 1.74 -0.10 -6.09
N CYS A 480 1.42 -0.40 -4.84
CA CYS A 480 1.74 -1.66 -4.19
C CYS A 480 0.49 -2.24 -3.52
N LEU A 481 0.13 -3.46 -3.91
CA LEU A 481 -0.89 -4.26 -3.24
C LEU A 481 -0.17 -5.33 -2.44
N ALA A 482 -0.66 -5.64 -1.25
CA ALA A 482 0.01 -6.59 -0.39
C ALA A 482 -0.96 -7.43 0.44
N GLY A 483 -0.58 -8.68 0.69
CA GLY A 483 -1.23 -9.52 1.67
C GLY A 483 -0.30 -10.61 2.19
N THR A 484 -0.72 -11.28 3.25
CA THR A 484 -0.04 -12.44 3.83
C THR A 484 -1.00 -13.62 3.84
N GLY A 485 -0.46 -14.83 3.74
CA GLY A 485 -1.20 -16.05 3.99
C GLY A 485 -1.63 -16.19 5.45
N GLY A 486 -2.43 -17.21 5.71
CA GLY A 486 -3.02 -17.50 7.02
C GLY A 486 -4.46 -17.01 7.19
N GLU A 487 -5.12 -16.57 6.11
CA GLU A 487 -6.53 -16.20 6.12
C GLU A 487 -7.43 -17.44 5.98
N ALA A 488 -8.59 -17.42 6.64
CA ALA A 488 -9.57 -18.51 6.61
C ALA A 488 -10.02 -18.78 5.17
N ASP A 489 -10.46 -17.74 4.48
CA ASP A 489 -10.73 -17.76 3.05
C ASP A 489 -10.06 -16.55 2.41
N LEU A 490 -9.30 -16.79 1.35
CA LEU A 490 -8.82 -15.71 0.51
C LEU A 490 -10.02 -15.02 -0.17
N SER A 491 -9.98 -13.70 -0.28
CA SER A 491 -10.96 -13.00 -1.11
C SER A 491 -10.90 -13.51 -2.57
N VAL A 492 -12.07 -13.67 -3.20
CA VAL A 492 -12.18 -14.10 -4.62
C VAL A 492 -11.37 -13.16 -5.53
N ASP A 493 -11.41 -11.86 -5.21
CA ASP A 493 -10.59 -10.83 -5.84
C ASP A 493 -9.09 -11.18 -5.77
N ALA A 494 -8.56 -11.51 -4.58
CA ALA A 494 -7.15 -11.85 -4.43
C ALA A 494 -6.78 -13.11 -5.21
N MET A 495 -7.63 -14.14 -5.23
CA MET A 495 -7.36 -15.37 -5.99
C MET A 495 -7.18 -15.09 -7.48
N SER A 496 -8.12 -14.33 -8.06
CA SER A 496 -8.11 -14.00 -9.49
C SER A 496 -6.89 -13.18 -9.89
N VAL A 497 -6.52 -12.19 -9.08
CA VAL A 497 -5.44 -11.25 -9.36
C VAL A 497 -4.07 -11.90 -9.16
N LEU A 498 -3.93 -12.75 -8.13
CA LEU A 498 -2.68 -13.49 -7.88
C LEU A 498 -2.39 -14.47 -9.01
N ALA A 499 -3.39 -15.21 -9.50
CA ALA A 499 -3.21 -16.19 -10.58
C ALA A 499 -2.95 -15.55 -11.96
N ASN A 500 -3.40 -14.31 -12.17
CA ASN A 500 -3.31 -13.63 -13.47
C ASN A 500 -2.98 -12.12 -13.34
N PRO A 501 -1.81 -11.75 -12.78
CA PRO A 501 -1.49 -10.36 -12.44
C PRO A 501 -1.45 -9.44 -13.67
N GLU A 502 -0.99 -9.94 -14.81
CA GLU A 502 -0.80 -9.12 -16.01
C GLU A 502 -2.11 -8.53 -16.55
N SER A 503 -3.22 -9.29 -16.42
CA SER A 503 -4.55 -8.83 -16.83
C SER A 503 -5.03 -7.60 -16.04
N TYR A 504 -4.42 -7.34 -14.88
CA TYR A 504 -4.74 -6.23 -13.99
C TYR A 504 -3.65 -5.16 -13.97
N SER A 505 -2.74 -5.12 -14.95
CA SER A 505 -1.58 -4.19 -14.99
C SER A 505 -0.61 -4.35 -13.80
N LEU A 506 -0.47 -5.59 -13.29
CA LEU A 506 0.47 -5.92 -12.21
C LEU A 506 1.72 -6.63 -12.75
N LEU A 507 2.82 -6.47 -12.02
CA LEU A 507 4.09 -7.15 -12.28
C LEU A 507 3.91 -8.67 -12.06
N PRO A 508 4.21 -9.52 -13.07
CA PRO A 508 4.26 -10.96 -12.89
C PRO A 508 5.51 -11.39 -12.12
N MET A 509 5.48 -12.57 -11.51
CA MET A 509 6.59 -13.14 -10.76
C MET A 509 7.87 -13.27 -11.59
N ASP A 510 8.98 -12.77 -11.06
CA ASP A 510 10.33 -12.99 -11.56
C ASP A 510 10.95 -14.18 -10.82
N TRP A 511 10.69 -15.39 -11.33
CA TRP A 511 11.21 -16.64 -10.78
C TRP A 511 12.73 -16.70 -10.81
N ASP A 512 13.35 -16.21 -11.88
CA ASP A 512 14.80 -16.22 -12.04
C ASP A 512 15.46 -15.33 -10.98
N LYS A 513 14.87 -14.16 -10.66
CA LYS A 513 15.37 -13.30 -9.58
C LYS A 513 15.28 -13.99 -8.22
N LEU A 514 14.14 -14.60 -7.88
CA LEU A 514 13.97 -15.30 -6.60
C LEU A 514 14.96 -16.47 -6.47
N GLU A 515 15.08 -17.28 -7.51
CA GLU A 515 15.88 -18.51 -7.52
C GLU A 515 17.40 -18.23 -7.65
N SER A 516 17.80 -17.03 -8.09
CA SER A 516 19.22 -16.67 -8.33
C SER A 516 20.17 -16.81 -7.14
N LYS A 517 19.64 -16.91 -5.91
CA LYS A 517 20.40 -17.00 -4.66
C LYS A 517 20.06 -18.25 -3.85
N ILE A 518 19.45 -19.25 -4.50
CA ILE A 518 18.95 -20.47 -3.85
C ILE A 518 19.59 -21.67 -4.53
N ASP A 519 20.04 -22.64 -3.73
CA ASP A 519 20.43 -23.94 -4.29
C ASP A 519 19.19 -24.61 -4.88
N PRO A 520 19.24 -25.13 -6.13
CA PRO A 520 18.11 -25.83 -6.76
C PRO A 520 17.42 -26.89 -5.90
N GLU A 521 18.13 -27.56 -4.97
CA GLU A 521 17.54 -28.57 -4.08
C GLU A 521 16.53 -27.98 -3.06
N PHE A 522 16.67 -26.70 -2.72
CA PHE A 522 15.84 -26.02 -1.72
C PHE A 522 14.68 -25.21 -2.34
N ILE A 523 14.55 -25.25 -3.66
CA ILE A 523 13.39 -24.71 -4.37
C ILE A 523 12.20 -25.65 -4.15
N THR A 524 11.18 -25.18 -3.43
CA THR A 524 10.00 -25.98 -3.06
C THR A 524 8.80 -25.79 -3.97
N TRP A 525 8.81 -24.77 -4.82
CA TRP A 525 7.68 -24.38 -5.66
C TRP A 525 7.80 -24.85 -7.10
N LYS A 526 6.66 -24.96 -7.78
CA LYS A 526 6.61 -25.10 -9.24
C LYS A 526 6.32 -23.75 -9.89
N ARG A 527 7.18 -23.35 -10.84
CA ARG A 527 7.02 -22.11 -11.62
C ARG A 527 5.64 -22.08 -12.29
N ARG A 528 4.94 -20.95 -12.12
CA ARG A 528 3.60 -20.72 -12.69
C ARG A 528 3.33 -19.22 -12.82
N LYS A 529 2.21 -18.88 -13.46
CA LYS A 529 1.72 -17.49 -13.44
C LYS A 529 1.30 -17.15 -12.01
N PHE A 530 1.97 -16.17 -11.43
CA PHE A 530 1.66 -15.65 -10.12
C PHE A 530 2.16 -14.20 -10.00
N ALA A 531 1.67 -13.44 -9.02
CA ALA A 531 2.24 -12.16 -8.64
C ALA A 531 3.58 -12.33 -7.89
N THR A 532 4.17 -11.28 -7.30
CA THR A 532 5.42 -11.43 -6.54
C THR A 532 5.20 -12.28 -5.28
N PHE A 533 5.68 -13.53 -5.31
CA PHE A 533 5.55 -14.50 -4.22
C PHE A 533 6.69 -14.39 -3.20
N PHE A 534 6.35 -14.41 -1.91
CA PHE A 534 7.30 -14.52 -0.80
C PHE A 534 7.17 -15.88 -0.11
N PRO A 535 8.10 -16.82 -0.31
CA PRO A 535 8.04 -18.16 0.27
C PRO A 535 8.13 -18.19 1.81
N GLY A 536 7.56 -19.22 2.42
CA GLY A 536 7.56 -19.50 3.87
C GLY A 536 8.95 -19.48 4.49
N GLN A 537 9.96 -19.93 3.75
CA GLN A 537 11.36 -19.96 4.19
C GLN A 537 11.92 -18.56 4.49
N MET A 538 11.32 -17.49 3.95
CA MET A 538 11.73 -16.09 4.17
C MET A 538 11.09 -15.45 5.41
N ALA A 539 10.31 -16.20 6.19
CA ALA A 539 9.68 -15.71 7.41
C ALA A 539 10.69 -15.32 8.50
N TYR A 540 10.20 -14.60 9.51
CA TYR A 540 10.96 -14.19 10.69
C TYR A 540 10.19 -14.54 11.97
N GLU A 541 10.43 -15.74 12.48
CA GLU A 541 9.88 -16.29 13.73
C GLU A 541 10.90 -17.22 14.40
N GLU A 542 10.64 -17.62 15.66
CA GLU A 542 11.35 -18.69 16.35
C GLU A 542 11.60 -19.91 15.45
N GLY A 543 12.87 -20.35 15.45
CA GLY A 543 13.38 -21.46 14.64
C GLY A 543 13.87 -21.06 13.25
N PHE A 544 13.35 -19.99 12.64
CA PHE A 544 13.83 -19.53 11.33
C PHE A 544 15.20 -18.86 11.46
N ILE A 545 16.08 -19.19 10.52
CA ILE A 545 17.48 -18.74 10.52
C ILE A 545 17.71 -17.82 9.33
N LYS A 546 18.27 -16.64 9.61
CA LYS A 546 18.88 -15.77 8.61
C LYS A 546 20.33 -15.56 9.00
N GLU A 547 21.23 -15.80 8.06
CA GLU A 547 22.67 -15.76 8.26
C GLU A 547 23.22 -14.40 7.77
N PRO A 548 23.93 -13.65 8.63
CA PRO A 548 24.52 -12.38 8.23
C PRO A 548 25.68 -12.63 7.27
N GLN A 549 25.70 -11.89 6.16
CA GLN A 549 26.81 -11.87 5.21
C GLN A 549 27.05 -10.45 4.69
N LYS A 550 28.23 -10.20 4.12
CA LYS A 550 28.50 -8.93 3.45
C LYS A 550 27.70 -8.83 2.16
N PHE A 551 27.20 -7.64 1.85
CA PHE A 551 26.34 -7.45 0.67
C PHE A 551 27.11 -7.62 -0.65
N SER A 552 28.41 -7.30 -0.67
CA SER A 552 29.34 -7.61 -1.76
C SER A 552 29.38 -9.11 -2.09
N ASP A 553 29.55 -9.96 -1.08
CA ASP A 553 29.59 -11.42 -1.22
C ASP A 553 28.24 -11.96 -1.72
N PHE A 554 27.14 -11.46 -1.13
CA PHE A 554 25.79 -11.80 -1.57
C PHE A 554 25.55 -11.46 -3.05
N LEU A 555 25.97 -10.27 -3.49
CA LEU A 555 25.81 -9.83 -4.88
C LEU A 555 26.80 -10.50 -5.84
N GLY A 556 27.94 -10.99 -5.35
CA GLY A 556 29.06 -11.44 -6.17
C GLY A 556 29.88 -10.28 -6.77
N ILE A 557 29.88 -9.11 -6.12
CA ILE A 557 30.53 -7.88 -6.58
C ILE A 557 31.61 -7.48 -5.56
N LYS A 558 32.87 -7.44 -5.99
CA LYS A 558 33.98 -7.02 -5.14
C LYS A 558 34.06 -5.49 -5.08
N ASP A 559 33.62 -4.91 -3.97
CA ASP A 559 33.67 -3.47 -3.72
C ASP A 559 33.73 -3.19 -2.20
N GLU A 560 34.51 -2.19 -1.80
CA GLU A 560 34.68 -1.83 -0.38
C GLU A 560 33.43 -1.16 0.21
N GLY A 561 32.71 -0.34 -0.55
CA GLY A 561 31.48 0.30 -0.09
C GLY A 561 30.37 -0.73 0.14
N LEU A 562 30.26 -1.74 -0.73
CA LEU A 562 29.34 -2.87 -0.54
C LEU A 562 29.75 -3.78 0.62
N ASN A 563 31.04 -3.91 0.94
CA ASN A 563 31.51 -4.68 2.10
C ASN A 563 31.06 -4.08 3.44
N ASN A 564 30.79 -2.78 3.49
CA ASN A 564 30.31 -2.09 4.69
C ASN A 564 28.80 -2.28 4.93
N ILE A 565 28.09 -2.93 4.02
CA ILE A 565 26.67 -3.24 4.16
C ILE A 565 26.52 -4.71 4.51
N ASN A 566 25.83 -5.01 5.62
CA ASN A 566 25.47 -6.38 5.99
C ASN A 566 24.05 -6.71 5.48
N ILE A 567 23.86 -7.95 5.04
CA ILE A 567 22.56 -8.49 4.67
C ILE A 567 22.32 -9.81 5.42
N ASP A 568 21.13 -9.96 6.00
CA ASP A 568 20.71 -11.22 6.61
C ASP A 568 19.96 -12.07 5.58
N VAL A 569 20.54 -13.23 5.24
CA VAL A 569 20.05 -14.08 4.15
C VAL A 569 19.44 -15.35 4.69
N THR A 570 18.27 -15.73 4.18
CA THR A 570 17.58 -16.96 4.56
C THR A 570 18.48 -18.18 4.42
N ASN A 571 18.58 -18.98 5.48
CA ASN A 571 19.12 -20.33 5.38
C ASN A 571 18.04 -21.26 4.82
N TRP A 572 18.04 -21.42 3.49
CA TRP A 572 17.00 -22.17 2.77
C TRP A 572 16.90 -23.63 3.19
N GLU A 573 18.02 -24.29 3.47
CA GLU A 573 18.05 -25.70 3.92
C GLU A 573 17.37 -25.88 5.28
N LYS A 574 17.83 -25.13 6.29
CA LYS A 574 17.32 -25.27 7.67
C LYS A 574 15.89 -24.78 7.78
N ASN A 575 15.53 -23.70 7.10
CA ASN A 575 14.17 -23.18 7.14
C ASN A 575 13.18 -24.10 6.40
N LYS A 576 13.60 -24.76 5.31
CA LYS A 576 12.80 -25.81 4.65
C LYS A 576 12.54 -26.97 5.61
N ARG A 577 13.60 -27.51 6.24
CA ARG A 577 13.45 -28.60 7.22
C ARG A 577 12.54 -28.22 8.38
N LEU A 578 12.70 -27.02 8.93
CA LEU A 578 11.83 -26.52 10.00
C LEU A 578 10.35 -26.52 9.61
N LEU A 579 10.04 -26.10 8.38
CA LEU A 579 8.66 -26.07 7.88
C LEU A 579 8.11 -27.48 7.68
N GLU A 580 8.92 -28.40 7.16
CA GLU A 580 8.57 -29.82 7.01
C GLU A 580 8.31 -30.46 8.39
N ASP A 581 9.20 -30.24 9.36
CA ASP A 581 9.07 -30.74 10.74
C ASP A 581 7.80 -30.21 11.41
N LYS A 582 7.49 -28.91 11.27
CA LYS A 582 6.25 -28.31 11.80
C LYS A 582 4.99 -28.95 11.21
N VAL A 583 5.04 -29.36 9.94
CA VAL A 583 3.93 -30.06 9.28
C VAL A 583 3.83 -31.52 9.76
N GLU A 584 4.96 -32.22 9.94
CA GLU A 584 4.98 -33.58 10.49
C GLU A 584 4.48 -33.62 11.94
N ASP A 585 4.90 -32.68 12.77
CA ASP A 585 4.42 -32.51 14.14
C ASP A 585 2.90 -32.29 14.17
N ALA A 586 2.36 -31.47 13.26
CA ALA A 586 0.92 -31.27 13.14
C ALA A 586 0.17 -32.56 12.74
N LYS A 587 0.75 -33.36 11.84
CA LYS A 587 0.19 -34.67 11.43
C LYS A 587 0.21 -35.70 12.54
N SER A 588 1.14 -35.62 13.48
CA SER A 588 1.20 -36.51 14.65
C SER A 588 -0.03 -36.37 15.56
N VAL A 589 -0.69 -35.21 15.53
CA VAL A 589 -1.93 -34.93 16.25
C VAL A 589 -3.12 -35.58 15.53
N LYS A 590 -3.75 -36.59 16.13
CA LYS A 590 -4.88 -37.30 15.51
C LYS A 590 -6.17 -36.45 15.47
N GLY A 591 -7.01 -36.71 14.47
CA GLY A 591 -8.37 -36.16 14.37
C GLY A 591 -8.48 -34.91 13.50
N SER A 592 -9.54 -34.12 13.69
CA SER A 592 -9.75 -32.83 12.99
C SER A 592 -8.76 -31.76 13.44
N LYS A 593 -8.31 -31.81 14.71
CA LYS A 593 -7.35 -30.85 15.27
C LYS A 593 -5.99 -30.86 14.54
N GLY A 594 -5.42 -32.04 14.26
CA GLY A 594 -4.15 -32.11 13.54
C GLY A 594 -4.24 -31.65 12.09
N ARG A 595 -5.34 -31.96 11.40
CA ARG A 595 -5.62 -31.47 10.04
C ARG A 595 -5.70 -29.95 9.99
N LEU A 596 -6.42 -29.35 10.93
CA LEU A 596 -6.50 -27.90 11.05
C LEU A 596 -5.11 -27.28 11.30
N LEU A 597 -4.30 -27.88 12.18
CA LEU A 597 -2.94 -27.40 12.45
C LEU A 597 -2.05 -27.51 11.20
N GLU A 598 -2.11 -28.64 10.47
CA GLU A 598 -1.37 -28.82 9.23
C GLU A 598 -1.76 -27.76 8.18
N GLN A 599 -3.06 -27.55 7.97
CA GLN A 599 -3.57 -26.54 7.05
C GLN A 599 -3.13 -25.14 7.45
N GLN A 600 -3.25 -24.78 8.72
CA GLN A 600 -2.80 -23.48 9.22
C GLN A 600 -1.31 -23.26 9.00
N GLN A 601 -0.46 -24.27 9.23
CA GLN A 601 0.99 -24.13 9.00
C GLN A 601 1.29 -23.86 7.53
N LYS A 602 0.69 -24.63 6.61
CA LYS A 602 0.89 -24.43 5.16
C LYS A 602 0.39 -23.08 4.67
N VAL A 603 -0.78 -22.63 5.15
CA VAL A 603 -1.38 -21.37 4.70
C VAL A 603 -0.67 -20.16 5.29
N GLN A 604 -0.14 -20.24 6.52
CA GLN A 604 0.64 -19.15 7.14
C GLN A 604 2.07 -19.06 6.58
N TYR A 605 2.67 -20.20 6.25
CA TYR A 605 4.04 -20.32 5.74
C TYR A 605 4.06 -21.09 4.40
N PRO A 606 3.41 -20.55 3.34
CA PRO A 606 3.30 -21.20 2.05
C PRO A 606 4.67 -21.41 1.42
N ILE A 607 5.01 -22.64 1.08
CA ILE A 607 6.28 -22.99 0.41
C ILE A 607 6.10 -23.10 -1.10
N ASP A 608 4.86 -23.13 -1.58
CA ASP A 608 4.48 -23.05 -2.97
C ASP A 608 3.28 -22.07 -3.13
N PRO A 609 3.17 -21.33 -4.26
CA PRO A 609 2.08 -20.36 -4.43
C PRO A 609 0.66 -20.93 -4.31
N GLU A 610 0.47 -22.24 -4.54
CA GLU A 610 -0.84 -22.88 -4.34
C GLU A 610 -1.24 -22.97 -2.87
N ASP A 611 -0.28 -23.03 -1.96
CA ASP A 611 -0.56 -23.02 -0.52
C ASP A 611 -1.25 -21.71 -0.12
N CYS A 612 -1.03 -20.61 -0.86
CA CYS A 612 -1.73 -19.34 -0.64
C CYS A 612 -3.22 -19.40 -1.00
N PHE A 613 -3.66 -20.34 -1.85
CA PHE A 613 -5.07 -20.49 -2.23
C PHE A 613 -5.83 -21.50 -1.37
N MET A 614 -5.12 -22.22 -0.49
CA MET A 614 -5.79 -23.13 0.42
C MET A 614 -6.53 -22.34 1.50
N SER A 615 -7.75 -22.77 1.82
CA SER A 615 -8.51 -22.28 2.97
C SER A 615 -7.85 -22.77 4.28
N SER A 616 -7.87 -21.93 5.31
CA SER A 616 -7.43 -22.33 6.66
C SER A 616 -8.56 -22.99 7.46
N GLU A 617 -9.76 -23.15 6.89
CA GLU A 617 -10.86 -23.89 7.49
C GLU A 617 -10.73 -25.41 7.23
N ASP A 618 -11.19 -26.23 8.18
CA ASP A 618 -11.14 -27.70 8.09
C ASP A 618 -12.05 -28.20 6.96
N ASN A 619 -11.51 -28.32 5.74
CA ASN A 619 -12.18 -29.03 4.65
C ASN A 619 -12.20 -30.54 4.97
N PRO A 620 -13.38 -31.17 5.18
CA PRO A 620 -13.47 -32.56 5.58
C PRO A 620 -13.21 -33.56 4.45
N PHE A 621 -13.01 -33.11 3.20
CA PHE A 621 -13.08 -33.92 1.98
C PHE A 621 -11.75 -34.17 1.24
N LEU A 622 -10.61 -34.20 1.94
CA LEU A 622 -9.31 -34.60 1.36
C LEU A 622 -8.92 -33.74 0.11
N PRO A 623 -8.75 -32.42 0.27
CA PRO A 623 -8.61 -31.50 -0.86
C PRO A 623 -7.38 -31.75 -1.74
N LEU A 624 -6.27 -32.20 -1.15
CA LEU A 624 -5.03 -32.48 -1.88
C LEU A 624 -5.19 -33.72 -2.79
N GLU A 625 -5.77 -34.78 -2.24
CA GLU A 625 -6.05 -36.02 -2.97
C GLU A 625 -7.05 -35.78 -4.10
N CYS A 626 -8.06 -34.92 -3.88
CA CYS A 626 -9.01 -34.50 -4.91
C CYS A 626 -8.30 -33.84 -6.09
N LYS A 627 -7.35 -32.94 -5.79
CA LYS A 627 -6.56 -32.25 -6.83
C LYS A 627 -5.70 -33.23 -7.63
N VAL A 628 -4.94 -34.10 -6.95
CA VAL A 628 -4.06 -35.07 -7.61
C VAL A 628 -4.86 -36.01 -8.51
N HIS A 629 -6.01 -36.49 -8.03
CA HIS A 629 -6.89 -37.34 -8.82
C HIS A 629 -7.51 -36.60 -10.01
N LYS A 630 -7.92 -35.35 -9.84
CA LYS A 630 -8.44 -34.49 -10.91
C LYS A 630 -7.42 -34.31 -12.05
N GLU A 631 -6.18 -33.96 -11.71
CA GLU A 631 -5.09 -33.82 -12.69
C GLU A 631 -4.87 -35.14 -13.45
N LYS A 632 -4.82 -36.26 -12.74
CA LYS A 632 -4.66 -37.60 -13.30
C LYS A 632 -5.76 -37.97 -14.31
N ILE A 633 -7.04 -37.73 -13.99
CA ILE A 633 -8.14 -38.09 -14.93
C ILE A 633 -8.17 -37.18 -16.16
N ILE A 634 -7.77 -35.91 -16.02
CA ILE A 634 -7.66 -34.97 -17.15
C ILE A 634 -6.54 -35.40 -18.08
N GLU A 635 -5.36 -35.76 -17.54
CA GLU A 635 -4.23 -36.26 -18.34
C GLU A 635 -4.55 -37.57 -19.05
N GLN A 636 -5.32 -38.45 -18.41
CA GLN A 636 -5.75 -39.73 -18.98
C GLN A 636 -6.92 -39.61 -19.96
N GLY A 637 -7.59 -38.44 -20.03
CA GLY A 637 -8.79 -38.24 -20.83
C GLY A 637 -10.02 -39.00 -20.32
N ASP A 638 -10.02 -39.46 -19.06
CA ASP A 638 -11.12 -40.24 -18.45
C ASP A 638 -12.19 -39.33 -17.83
N ILE A 639 -12.65 -38.34 -18.62
CA ILE A 639 -13.56 -37.25 -18.19
C ILE A 639 -15.01 -37.43 -18.67
N GLY A 640 -15.34 -38.61 -19.20
CA GLY A 640 -16.69 -38.92 -19.71
C GLY A 640 -17.01 -38.32 -21.08
N LYS A 641 -18.16 -38.71 -21.64
CA LYS A 641 -18.65 -38.28 -22.96
C LYS A 641 -19.66 -37.15 -22.83
N LYS A 642 -19.45 -36.04 -23.55
CA LYS A 642 -20.38 -34.92 -23.59
C LYS A 642 -21.48 -35.17 -24.62
N VAL A 643 -22.74 -35.18 -24.18
CA VAL A 643 -23.87 -35.53 -25.03
C VAL A 643 -25.09 -34.64 -24.84
N VAL A 644 -25.93 -34.57 -25.86
CA VAL A 644 -27.30 -34.02 -25.76
C VAL A 644 -28.29 -35.14 -26.03
N LEU A 645 -29.29 -35.28 -25.16
CA LEU A 645 -30.27 -36.36 -25.21
C LEU A 645 -31.49 -35.95 -26.03
N TYR A 646 -32.04 -36.89 -26.80
CA TYR A 646 -33.30 -36.73 -27.51
C TYR A 646 -34.08 -38.04 -27.54
N GLU A 647 -35.37 -37.97 -27.84
CA GLU A 647 -36.25 -39.14 -27.91
C GLU A 647 -36.56 -39.48 -29.37
N ARG A 648 -36.26 -40.71 -29.79
CA ARG A 648 -36.53 -41.22 -31.14
C ARG A 648 -37.14 -42.61 -31.04
N GLY A 649 -38.32 -42.79 -31.64
CA GLY A 649 -39.00 -44.10 -31.67
C GLY A 649 -39.31 -44.70 -30.28
N GLY A 650 -39.53 -43.86 -29.26
CA GLY A 650 -39.79 -44.29 -27.88
C GLY A 650 -38.55 -44.72 -27.10
N ARG A 651 -37.35 -44.49 -27.64
CA ARG A 651 -36.06 -44.69 -26.95
C ARG A 651 -35.35 -43.35 -26.79
N VAL A 652 -34.55 -43.23 -25.74
CA VAL A 652 -33.65 -42.09 -25.57
C VAL A 652 -32.36 -42.40 -26.31
N GLU A 653 -32.00 -41.54 -27.24
CA GLU A 653 -30.74 -41.55 -28.00
C GLU A 653 -29.96 -40.28 -27.68
N TYR A 654 -28.69 -40.23 -28.08
CA TYR A 654 -27.83 -39.09 -27.81
C TYR A 654 -26.96 -38.72 -29.01
N GLU A 655 -26.58 -37.45 -29.08
CA GLU A 655 -25.60 -36.91 -30.03
C GLU A 655 -24.42 -36.32 -29.27
N MET A 656 -23.21 -36.44 -29.84
CA MET A 656 -22.00 -35.89 -29.24
C MET A 656 -22.03 -34.35 -29.26
N ALA A 657 -21.68 -33.74 -28.14
CA ALA A 657 -21.77 -32.30 -27.91
C ALA A 657 -20.48 -31.73 -27.32
N GLU A 658 -19.33 -32.11 -27.91
CA GLU A 658 -17.99 -31.77 -27.39
C GLU A 658 -17.74 -30.26 -27.26
N ASN A 659 -18.36 -29.46 -28.14
CA ASN A 659 -18.19 -28.01 -28.21
C ASN A 659 -19.09 -27.23 -27.24
N LYS A 660 -20.05 -27.88 -26.56
CA LYS A 660 -20.89 -27.17 -25.59
C LYS A 660 -20.10 -26.91 -24.29
N PRO A 661 -20.20 -25.69 -23.72
CA PRO A 661 -19.49 -25.36 -22.49
C PRO A 661 -20.06 -26.12 -21.30
N LEU A 662 -19.22 -26.37 -20.30
CA LEU A 662 -19.63 -26.87 -18.98
C LEU A 662 -19.58 -25.71 -17.97
N PRO A 663 -20.39 -25.74 -16.90
CA PRO A 663 -20.34 -24.69 -15.88
C PRO A 663 -19.04 -24.79 -15.09
N ASN A 664 -18.28 -23.71 -15.07
CA ASN A 664 -17.08 -23.59 -14.24
C ASN A 664 -17.45 -23.55 -12.75
N TYR A 665 -16.50 -23.91 -11.87
CA TYR A 665 -16.61 -23.66 -10.44
C TYR A 665 -15.64 -22.54 -10.01
N PRO A 666 -16.09 -21.53 -9.23
CA PRO A 666 -17.48 -21.22 -8.92
C PRO A 666 -18.23 -20.72 -10.19
N PHE A 667 -19.55 -20.93 -10.23
CA PHE A 667 -20.36 -20.41 -11.35
C PHE A 667 -20.63 -18.92 -11.15
N GLU A 668 -20.17 -18.08 -12.08
CA GLU A 668 -20.24 -16.61 -11.97
C GLU A 668 -21.65 -16.03 -12.18
N GLY A 669 -22.63 -16.88 -12.46
CA GLY A 669 -24.02 -16.53 -12.72
C GLY A 669 -24.35 -16.33 -14.19
N GLY A 670 -25.66 -16.35 -14.50
CA GLY A 670 -26.18 -16.23 -15.87
C GLY A 670 -26.77 -17.52 -16.43
N PHE A 671 -26.95 -17.58 -17.75
CA PHE A 671 -27.48 -18.76 -18.44
C PHE A 671 -26.38 -19.57 -19.10
N ILE A 672 -26.40 -20.89 -18.93
CA ILE A 672 -25.50 -21.83 -19.58
C ILE A 672 -26.24 -23.09 -20.00
N ASP A 673 -26.24 -23.35 -21.32
CA ASP A 673 -26.81 -24.56 -21.91
C ASP A 673 -25.71 -25.60 -22.12
N SER A 674 -25.53 -26.47 -21.11
CA SER A 674 -24.46 -27.45 -21.05
C SER A 674 -24.87 -28.81 -21.63
N PRO A 675 -23.92 -29.69 -22.02
CA PRO A 675 -24.21 -31.08 -22.32
C PRO A 675 -24.38 -31.91 -21.03
N ALA A 676 -25.04 -33.05 -21.11
CA ALA A 676 -24.94 -34.11 -20.10
C ALA A 676 -23.61 -34.87 -20.29
N ILE A 677 -23.06 -35.42 -19.21
CA ILE A 677 -21.83 -36.20 -19.25
C ILE A 677 -22.14 -37.66 -18.90
N ILE A 678 -21.77 -38.58 -19.77
CA ILE A 678 -21.90 -40.03 -19.56
C ILE A 678 -20.53 -40.63 -19.23
N TYR A 679 -20.41 -41.25 -18.06
CA TYR A 679 -19.22 -41.99 -17.63
C TYR A 679 -19.38 -43.50 -17.82
N ILE A 680 -20.59 -44.02 -17.64
CA ILE A 680 -20.94 -45.43 -17.80
C ILE A 680 -22.07 -45.55 -18.81
N GLU A 681 -21.81 -46.21 -19.93
CA GLU A 681 -22.83 -46.45 -20.96
C GLU A 681 -24.00 -47.28 -20.40
N PRO A 682 -25.26 -46.84 -20.62
CA PRO A 682 -26.42 -47.65 -20.30
C PRO A 682 -26.53 -48.86 -21.25
N PRO A 683 -27.16 -49.97 -20.83
CA PRO A 683 -27.51 -51.06 -21.73
C PRO A 683 -28.35 -50.59 -22.93
N GLN A 684 -28.17 -51.24 -24.10
CA GLN A 684 -28.83 -50.85 -25.36
C GLN A 684 -30.37 -50.89 -25.29
N ASN A 685 -30.93 -51.75 -24.44
CA ASN A 685 -32.36 -51.77 -24.17
C ASN A 685 -32.60 -51.42 -22.70
N GLN A 686 -33.40 -50.40 -22.44
CA GLN A 686 -33.77 -49.95 -21.09
C GLN A 686 -34.39 -51.07 -20.24
N SER A 687 -35.06 -52.06 -20.85
CA SER A 687 -35.62 -53.23 -20.16
C SER A 687 -34.56 -54.18 -19.58
N GLU A 688 -33.30 -54.06 -19.99
CA GLU A 688 -32.16 -54.79 -19.44
C GLU A 688 -31.65 -54.16 -18.14
N ILE A 689 -32.02 -52.90 -17.88
CA ILE A 689 -31.69 -52.19 -16.65
C ILE A 689 -32.64 -52.64 -15.55
N GLN A 690 -32.10 -53.22 -14.49
CA GLN A 690 -32.92 -53.70 -13.39
C GLN A 690 -33.47 -52.52 -12.57
N GLU A 691 -34.64 -52.73 -11.96
CA GLU A 691 -35.17 -51.74 -11.02
C GLU A 691 -34.18 -51.56 -9.87
N TYR A 692 -33.89 -50.30 -9.53
CA TYR A 692 -32.92 -49.90 -8.50
C TYR A 692 -31.45 -50.23 -8.80
N GLU A 693 -31.08 -50.56 -10.04
CA GLU A 693 -29.66 -50.63 -10.45
C GLU A 693 -28.99 -49.24 -10.37
N PHE A 694 -29.74 -48.23 -10.78
CA PHE A 694 -29.34 -46.82 -10.71
C PHE A 694 -30.28 -46.05 -9.79
N CYS A 695 -29.71 -45.13 -9.02
CA CYS A 695 -30.44 -44.10 -8.29
C CYS A 695 -30.01 -42.72 -8.78
N SER A 696 -30.83 -41.71 -8.49
CA SER A 696 -30.54 -40.34 -8.89
C SER A 696 -30.97 -39.35 -7.83
N SER A 697 -30.40 -38.16 -7.87
CA SER A 697 -30.86 -37.00 -7.13
C SER A 697 -30.71 -35.74 -7.99
N LEU A 698 -31.34 -34.67 -7.52
CA LEU A 698 -31.45 -33.38 -8.17
C LEU A 698 -31.26 -32.30 -7.11
N ASP A 699 -30.36 -31.37 -7.41
CA ASP A 699 -30.32 -30.03 -6.83
C ASP A 699 -30.78 -29.04 -7.90
N ASP A 700 -31.94 -28.41 -7.70
CA ASP A 700 -32.55 -27.50 -8.69
C ASP A 700 -32.21 -26.03 -8.36
N TYR A 701 -32.53 -25.11 -9.25
CA TYR A 701 -32.26 -23.68 -9.06
C TYR A 701 -33.50 -22.82 -9.28
N LYS A 702 -33.53 -21.65 -8.62
CA LYS A 702 -34.64 -20.70 -8.73
C LYS A 702 -34.65 -19.96 -10.06
N GLN A 703 -35.82 -19.96 -10.72
CA GLN A 703 -36.05 -19.38 -12.05
C GLN A 703 -35.96 -17.84 -12.10
N GLU A 704 -36.22 -17.13 -10.98
CA GLU A 704 -36.52 -15.68 -10.99
C GLU A 704 -35.31 -14.74 -11.16
N GLN A 705 -34.05 -15.24 -11.11
CA GLN A 705 -32.87 -14.36 -11.11
C GLN A 705 -31.93 -14.66 -12.28
N SER A 706 -31.83 -13.72 -13.23
CA SER A 706 -30.86 -13.76 -14.34
C SER A 706 -29.40 -13.72 -13.86
N ASN A 707 -29.17 -13.27 -12.62
CA ASN A 707 -27.86 -13.13 -11.99
C ASN A 707 -27.56 -14.22 -10.94
N GLY A 708 -28.38 -15.27 -10.86
CA GLY A 708 -28.17 -16.34 -9.87
C GLY A 708 -26.92 -17.17 -10.18
N ASP A 709 -26.16 -17.49 -9.15
CA ASP A 709 -24.86 -18.19 -9.15
C ASP A 709 -24.98 -19.71 -8.91
N SER A 710 -26.20 -20.26 -8.82
CA SER A 710 -26.47 -21.70 -8.75
C SER A 710 -26.69 -22.33 -10.11
N VAL A 711 -26.30 -23.59 -10.29
CA VAL A 711 -26.60 -24.41 -11.48
C VAL A 711 -27.46 -25.60 -11.12
N GLY A 712 -28.40 -25.97 -11.99
CA GLY A 712 -29.18 -27.20 -11.79
C GLY A 712 -28.31 -28.42 -12.03
N SER A 713 -28.40 -29.41 -11.15
CA SER A 713 -27.50 -30.56 -11.11
C SER A 713 -28.25 -31.87 -10.92
N PHE A 714 -28.25 -32.72 -11.96
CA PHE A 714 -28.68 -34.12 -11.86
C PHE A 714 -27.47 -35.05 -11.75
N THR A 715 -27.53 -35.98 -10.80
CA THR A 715 -26.55 -37.07 -10.69
C THR A 715 -27.24 -38.41 -10.87
N ILE A 716 -26.71 -39.29 -11.72
CA ILE A 716 -27.07 -40.71 -11.80
C ILE A 716 -25.95 -41.52 -11.16
N PHE A 717 -26.28 -42.25 -10.09
CA PHE A 717 -25.36 -43.09 -9.37
C PHE A 717 -25.68 -44.57 -9.60
N ARG A 718 -24.67 -45.35 -10.01
CA ARG A 718 -24.78 -46.80 -10.15
C ARG A 718 -24.50 -47.46 -8.81
N ARG A 719 -25.50 -48.17 -8.29
CA ARG A 719 -25.44 -48.81 -6.97
C ARG A 719 -24.53 -50.04 -7.00
N ASN A 720 -24.34 -50.69 -5.86
CA ASN A 720 -23.51 -51.88 -5.76
C ASN A 720 -24.11 -53.06 -6.55
N CYS A 721 -23.59 -53.30 -7.75
CA CYS A 721 -24.00 -54.39 -8.65
C CYS A 721 -23.02 -55.57 -8.64
N MET A 722 -22.03 -55.55 -7.74
CA MET A 722 -20.96 -56.54 -7.62
C MET A 722 -20.13 -56.69 -8.90
N ASP A 723 -19.92 -55.59 -9.64
CA ASP A 723 -19.09 -55.49 -10.83
C ASP A 723 -18.07 -54.33 -10.73
N LYS A 724 -17.18 -54.22 -11.73
CA LYS A 724 -16.10 -53.19 -11.75
C LYS A 724 -16.58 -51.74 -11.84
N ASN A 725 -17.82 -51.52 -12.28
CA ASN A 725 -18.42 -50.21 -12.49
C ASN A 725 -19.46 -49.90 -11.40
N SER A 726 -19.45 -50.68 -10.32
CA SER A 726 -20.35 -50.51 -9.18
C SER A 726 -19.90 -49.35 -8.30
N MET A 727 -20.87 -48.72 -7.63
CA MET A 727 -20.62 -47.60 -6.71
C MET A 727 -19.91 -46.42 -7.38
N GLN A 728 -20.32 -46.06 -8.60
CA GLN A 728 -19.73 -44.99 -9.42
C GLN A 728 -20.82 -44.07 -9.96
N ILE A 729 -20.46 -42.82 -10.25
CA ILE A 729 -21.32 -41.91 -10.99
C ILE A 729 -21.39 -42.40 -12.44
N ALA A 730 -22.61 -42.69 -12.91
CA ALA A 730 -22.85 -43.19 -14.26
C ALA A 730 -23.01 -42.06 -15.27
N ALA A 731 -23.69 -40.98 -14.87
CA ALA A 731 -23.86 -39.78 -15.65
C ALA A 731 -24.24 -38.59 -14.77
N GLU A 732 -24.04 -37.38 -15.28
CA GLU A 732 -24.48 -36.15 -14.64
C GLU A 732 -24.97 -35.13 -15.68
N TYR A 733 -25.80 -34.17 -15.25
CA TYR A 733 -26.24 -33.07 -16.11
C TYR A 733 -26.33 -31.79 -15.30
N ASN A 734 -25.42 -30.86 -15.61
CA ASN A 734 -25.18 -29.63 -14.86
C ASN A 734 -25.38 -28.42 -15.78
N ALA A 735 -26.49 -27.70 -15.65
CA ALA A 735 -26.84 -26.61 -16.58
C ALA A 735 -27.80 -25.58 -15.97
N ARG A 736 -27.83 -24.38 -16.57
CA ARG A 736 -28.80 -23.32 -16.30
C ARG A 736 -29.33 -22.74 -17.62
N PRO A 737 -30.07 -23.53 -18.44
CA PRO A 737 -30.56 -23.07 -19.72
C PRO A 737 -31.75 -22.11 -19.57
N ASP A 738 -31.94 -21.27 -20.59
CA ASP A 738 -33.14 -20.46 -20.78
C ASP A 738 -33.99 -21.01 -21.95
N PRO A 739 -35.28 -21.34 -21.74
CA PRO A 739 -36.01 -21.38 -20.46
C PRO A 739 -35.64 -22.59 -19.59
N HIS A 740 -35.84 -22.47 -18.27
CA HIS A 740 -35.60 -23.52 -17.25
C HIS A 740 -36.24 -24.87 -17.60
N ARG A 741 -37.39 -24.88 -18.28
CA ARG A 741 -38.03 -26.11 -18.78
C ARG A 741 -37.10 -27.00 -19.63
N LYS A 742 -36.11 -26.42 -20.34
CA LYS A 742 -35.11 -27.20 -21.09
C LYS A 742 -34.25 -28.06 -20.17
N PHE A 743 -33.92 -27.56 -18.97
CA PHE A 743 -33.19 -28.29 -17.95
C PHE A 743 -33.98 -29.53 -17.52
N HIS A 744 -35.24 -29.35 -17.11
CA HIS A 744 -36.11 -30.46 -16.71
C HIS A 744 -36.34 -31.48 -17.82
N GLN A 745 -36.41 -31.04 -19.09
CA GLN A 745 -36.56 -31.95 -20.22
C GLN A 745 -35.33 -32.84 -20.43
N GLN A 746 -34.12 -32.27 -20.41
CA GLN A 746 -32.89 -33.06 -20.49
C GLN A 746 -32.73 -33.98 -19.26
N GLY A 747 -33.01 -33.47 -18.05
CA GLY A 747 -33.00 -34.29 -16.82
C GLY A 747 -33.96 -35.49 -16.89
N LEU A 748 -35.19 -35.30 -17.39
CA LEU A 748 -36.14 -36.40 -17.60
C LEU A 748 -35.63 -37.44 -18.61
N LEU A 749 -35.00 -36.99 -19.72
CA LEU A 749 -34.41 -37.92 -20.69
C LEU A 749 -33.25 -38.70 -20.08
N LEU A 750 -32.46 -38.08 -19.21
CA LEU A 750 -31.37 -38.74 -18.49
C LEU A 750 -31.92 -39.83 -17.53
N LEU A 751 -32.96 -39.50 -16.75
CA LEU A 751 -33.63 -40.47 -15.88
C LEU A 751 -34.26 -41.63 -16.67
N LYS A 752 -34.89 -41.35 -17.81
CA LYS A 752 -35.39 -42.37 -18.74
C LYS A 752 -34.25 -43.27 -19.20
N MET A 753 -33.15 -42.71 -19.71
CA MET A 753 -32.03 -43.47 -20.26
C MET A 753 -31.47 -44.51 -19.29
N TYR A 754 -31.38 -44.18 -17.99
CA TYR A 754 -30.88 -45.08 -16.95
C TYR A 754 -31.96 -45.80 -16.14
N ASN A 755 -33.25 -45.63 -16.46
CA ASN A 755 -34.36 -46.15 -15.65
C ASN A 755 -34.25 -45.78 -14.15
N ALA A 756 -33.73 -44.59 -13.85
CA ALA A 756 -33.43 -44.16 -12.49
C ALA A 756 -34.60 -43.37 -11.88
N LYS A 757 -34.83 -43.54 -10.58
CA LYS A 757 -35.73 -42.69 -9.78
C LYS A 757 -34.91 -41.59 -9.11
N CYS A 758 -35.41 -40.37 -9.16
CA CYS A 758 -34.79 -39.16 -8.62
C CYS A 758 -35.30 -38.86 -7.20
N PHE A 759 -34.36 -38.70 -6.28
CA PHE A 759 -34.59 -38.27 -4.91
C PHE A 759 -34.14 -36.80 -4.75
N PRO A 760 -34.98 -35.83 -5.15
CA PRO A 760 -34.59 -34.43 -5.17
C PRO A 760 -34.50 -33.84 -3.77
N GLU A 761 -33.83 -32.71 -3.64
CA GLU A 761 -34.06 -31.82 -2.51
C GLU A 761 -35.47 -31.22 -2.56
N ASN A 762 -36.11 -31.04 -1.40
CA ASN A 762 -37.51 -30.58 -1.33
C ASN A 762 -37.71 -29.08 -1.07
N GLU A 763 -36.70 -28.26 -1.35
CA GLU A 763 -36.80 -26.79 -1.32
C GLU A 763 -37.40 -26.23 -2.61
N ASP A 764 -36.87 -26.62 -3.78
CA ASP A 764 -37.31 -26.16 -5.09
C ASP A 764 -37.94 -27.32 -5.89
N MET A 765 -39.28 -27.36 -5.92
CA MET A 765 -40.06 -28.49 -6.46
C MET A 765 -40.58 -28.27 -7.89
N ASP A 766 -39.98 -27.38 -8.65
CA ASP A 766 -40.40 -27.06 -10.02
C ASP A 766 -40.32 -28.28 -10.96
N PHE A 767 -39.33 -29.15 -10.75
CA PHE A 767 -39.25 -30.40 -11.49
C PHE A 767 -40.46 -31.32 -11.25
N LYS A 768 -41.03 -31.34 -10.05
CA LYS A 768 -42.28 -32.09 -9.77
C LYS A 768 -43.44 -31.50 -10.58
N ILE A 769 -43.57 -30.17 -10.59
CA ILE A 769 -44.61 -29.49 -11.38
C ILE A 769 -44.47 -29.87 -12.85
N PHE A 770 -43.24 -29.86 -13.38
CA PHE A 770 -42.96 -30.31 -14.75
C PHE A 770 -43.38 -31.78 -15.00
N LEU A 771 -43.08 -32.70 -14.07
CA LEU A 771 -43.47 -34.11 -14.19
C LEU A 771 -44.98 -34.33 -14.07
N ASP A 772 -45.68 -33.55 -13.23
CA ASP A 772 -47.13 -33.60 -13.05
C ASP A 772 -47.84 -33.27 -14.37
N THR A 773 -47.36 -32.26 -15.13
CA THR A 773 -47.90 -31.95 -16.47
C THR A 773 -47.79 -33.09 -17.48
N LYS A 774 -46.92 -34.07 -17.20
CA LYS A 774 -46.67 -35.25 -18.04
C LYS A 774 -47.21 -36.54 -17.43
N ASN A 775 -47.83 -36.51 -16.25
CA ASN A 775 -48.25 -37.68 -15.48
C ASN A 775 -47.10 -38.67 -15.17
N LEU A 776 -45.89 -38.16 -14.95
CA LEU A 776 -44.67 -38.97 -14.76
C LEU A 776 -44.11 -38.95 -13.33
N THR A 777 -44.73 -38.21 -12.42
CA THR A 777 -44.22 -37.97 -11.04
C THR A 777 -43.99 -39.25 -10.27
N TRP A 778 -44.99 -40.13 -10.17
CA TRP A 778 -44.88 -41.39 -9.42
C TRP A 778 -43.82 -42.35 -10.00
N ARG A 779 -43.45 -42.19 -11.28
CA ARG A 779 -42.52 -43.08 -11.98
C ARG A 779 -41.07 -42.70 -11.75
N TYR A 780 -40.78 -41.39 -11.66
CA TYR A 780 -39.42 -40.85 -11.63
C TYR A 780 -39.08 -40.06 -10.37
N LEU A 781 -40.05 -39.75 -9.50
CA LEU A 781 -39.82 -39.00 -8.27
C LEU A 781 -40.02 -39.90 -7.04
N VAL A 782 -39.05 -39.88 -6.14
CA VAL A 782 -39.07 -40.66 -4.90
C VAL A 782 -39.84 -39.91 -3.82
N LYS A 783 -40.76 -40.59 -3.14
CA LYS A 783 -41.51 -40.03 -2.00
C LYS A 783 -40.56 -39.73 -0.84
N GLY A 784 -40.93 -38.80 0.03
CA GLY A 784 -40.16 -38.47 1.22
C GLY A 784 -39.87 -39.69 2.08
N ILE A 785 -38.61 -39.87 2.45
CA ILE A 785 -38.13 -40.97 3.30
C ILE A 785 -37.56 -40.41 4.60
N ASN A 786 -37.76 -41.13 5.71
CA ASN A 786 -37.07 -40.84 6.96
C ASN A 786 -35.67 -41.47 6.91
N LEU A 787 -34.64 -40.63 7.01
CA LEU A 787 -33.24 -41.04 6.95
C LEU A 787 -32.70 -41.44 8.35
N ALA A 788 -33.42 -41.09 9.42
CA ALA A 788 -33.19 -41.62 10.75
C ALA A 788 -33.95 -42.95 10.88
N GLN A 789 -33.36 -43.94 11.55
CA GLN A 789 -33.88 -45.30 11.74
C GLN A 789 -35.22 -45.40 12.51
N ASP A 790 -35.96 -44.30 12.67
CA ASP A 790 -37.25 -44.29 13.33
C ASP A 790 -38.37 -44.72 12.38
N LEU A 791 -39.01 -45.82 12.75
CA LEU A 791 -40.15 -46.50 12.14
C LEU A 791 -41.46 -45.67 12.12
N ASP A 792 -41.41 -44.33 12.12
CA ASP A 792 -42.60 -43.47 12.05
C ASP A 792 -42.61 -42.61 10.79
N LEU A 793 -43.57 -42.92 9.91
CA LEU A 793 -43.96 -42.13 8.73
C LEU A 793 -44.81 -40.92 9.17
N ASN A 794 -44.20 -39.90 9.76
CA ASN A 794 -44.87 -38.60 9.92
C ASN A 794 -44.66 -37.75 8.68
N SER A 795 -45.49 -37.99 7.66
CA SER A 795 -45.64 -37.08 6.53
C SER A 795 -46.38 -35.82 6.97
N ASN A 796 -45.64 -34.73 7.22
CA ASN A 796 -46.26 -33.40 7.21
C ASN A 796 -46.74 -33.13 5.78
N GLY A 797 -48.06 -32.96 5.62
CA GLY A 797 -48.81 -33.04 4.36
C GLY A 797 -48.47 -32.05 3.22
N ASN A 798 -47.42 -31.25 3.32
CA ASN A 798 -47.03 -30.27 2.29
C ASN A 798 -45.74 -30.62 1.51
N ARG A 799 -44.96 -31.65 1.89
CA ARG A 799 -43.72 -32.06 1.18
C ARG A 799 -43.67 -33.58 0.98
N GLU A 800 -44.41 -34.07 -0.02
CA GLU A 800 -44.58 -35.52 -0.26
C GLU A 800 -43.36 -36.21 -0.91
N TYR A 801 -42.46 -35.46 -1.58
CA TYR A 801 -41.35 -36.03 -2.37
C TYR A 801 -40.00 -35.42 -1.96
N GLY A 802 -38.92 -36.20 -2.12
CA GLY A 802 -37.56 -35.75 -1.86
C GLY A 802 -37.14 -35.72 -0.38
N TRP A 803 -35.95 -35.18 -0.10
CA TRP A 803 -35.43 -35.00 1.26
C TRP A 803 -35.46 -33.54 1.69
N SER A 804 -35.61 -33.32 3.01
CA SER A 804 -35.58 -31.97 3.59
C SER A 804 -34.16 -31.53 3.92
N PRO A 805 -33.72 -30.34 3.47
CA PRO A 805 -32.38 -29.79 3.73
C PRO A 805 -32.25 -29.19 5.14
N THR A 806 -32.50 -30.01 6.14
CA THR A 806 -32.21 -29.66 7.53
C THR A 806 -30.72 -29.84 7.82
N GLU A 807 -30.16 -29.07 8.75
CA GLU A 807 -28.75 -29.19 9.16
C GLU A 807 -28.37 -30.64 9.52
N LYS A 808 -29.26 -31.38 10.17
CA LYS A 808 -29.08 -32.81 10.48
C LYS A 808 -28.91 -33.67 9.21
N ASN A 809 -29.77 -33.48 8.20
CA ASN A 809 -29.71 -34.26 6.96
C ASN A 809 -28.51 -33.86 6.09
N ILE A 810 -28.17 -32.57 6.05
CA ILE A 810 -26.97 -32.07 5.36
C ILE A 810 -25.69 -32.65 5.98
N ASN A 811 -25.59 -32.65 7.31
CA ASN A 811 -24.45 -33.27 8.01
C ASN A 811 -24.37 -34.79 7.77
N PHE A 812 -25.51 -35.48 7.72
CA PHE A 812 -25.57 -36.90 7.37
C PHE A 812 -25.08 -37.14 5.93
N MET A 813 -25.52 -36.33 4.97
CA MET A 813 -25.07 -36.35 3.58
C MET A 813 -23.55 -36.21 3.47
N TYR A 814 -22.98 -35.19 4.11
CA TYR A 814 -21.53 -34.97 4.15
C TYR A 814 -20.78 -36.13 4.81
N GLY A 815 -21.36 -36.73 5.86
CA GLY A 815 -20.82 -37.95 6.47
C GLY A 815 -20.74 -39.13 5.48
N LEU A 816 -21.77 -39.34 4.67
CA LEU A 816 -21.78 -40.38 3.64
C LEU A 816 -20.74 -40.11 2.54
N ILE A 817 -20.64 -38.88 2.04
CA ILE A 817 -19.63 -38.48 1.05
C ILE A 817 -18.23 -38.73 1.60
N LYS A 818 -17.95 -38.28 2.83
CA LYS A 818 -16.66 -38.45 3.49
C LYS A 818 -16.27 -39.91 3.61
N ASN A 819 -17.20 -40.76 4.02
CA ASN A 819 -16.98 -42.21 4.11
C ASN A 819 -16.76 -42.84 2.74
N TYR A 820 -17.50 -42.40 1.72
CA TYR A 820 -17.36 -42.89 0.35
C TYR A 820 -15.96 -42.57 -0.21
N ILE A 821 -15.50 -41.33 -0.10
CA ILE A 821 -14.20 -40.93 -0.67
C ILE A 821 -13.00 -41.50 0.10
N SER A 822 -13.15 -41.69 1.42
CA SER A 822 -12.07 -42.19 2.29
C SER A 822 -12.01 -43.72 2.36
N GLN A 823 -12.94 -44.43 1.72
CA GLN A 823 -12.98 -45.89 1.75
C GLN A 823 -11.77 -46.47 1.00
N GLU A 824 -10.96 -47.29 1.67
CA GLU A 824 -9.91 -48.07 1.00
C GLU A 824 -10.53 -49.26 0.26
N ILE A 825 -10.15 -49.43 -0.99
CA ILE A 825 -10.65 -50.47 -1.89
C ILE A 825 -9.46 -51.28 -2.39
N GLU A 826 -9.54 -52.58 -2.18
CA GLU A 826 -8.56 -53.54 -2.66
C GLU A 826 -9.02 -54.13 -3.99
N GLU A 827 -8.16 -54.06 -4.99
CA GLU A 827 -8.31 -54.75 -6.27
C GLU A 827 -7.57 -56.08 -6.22
N TYR A 828 -8.27 -57.18 -6.49
CA TYR A 828 -7.70 -58.52 -6.45
C TYR A 828 -7.43 -59.07 -7.85
N ASN A 829 -6.30 -59.77 -8.04
CA ASN A 829 -6.03 -60.53 -9.27
C ASN A 829 -6.92 -61.78 -9.36
N GLU A 830 -6.80 -62.51 -10.48
CA GLU A 830 -7.55 -63.76 -10.69
C GLU A 830 -7.23 -64.87 -9.68
N GLU A 831 -6.11 -64.75 -8.97
CA GLU A 831 -5.62 -65.68 -7.94
C GLU A 831 -6.08 -65.31 -6.52
N GLY A 832 -6.66 -64.11 -6.35
CA GLY A 832 -7.20 -63.61 -5.08
C GLY A 832 -6.21 -62.78 -4.26
N GLU A 833 -5.10 -62.33 -4.85
CA GLU A 833 -4.11 -61.47 -4.20
C GLU A 833 -4.38 -59.99 -4.50
N VAL A 834 -4.12 -59.11 -3.53
CA VAL A 834 -4.29 -57.66 -3.68
C VAL A 834 -3.21 -57.11 -4.61
N VAL A 835 -3.63 -56.58 -5.75
CA VAL A 835 -2.77 -55.95 -6.76
C VAL A 835 -2.60 -54.47 -6.48
N ARG A 836 -3.66 -53.83 -5.96
CA ARG A 836 -3.69 -52.40 -5.73
C ARG A 836 -4.70 -52.05 -4.65
N THR A 837 -4.32 -51.18 -3.73
CA THR A 837 -5.24 -50.51 -2.81
C THR A 837 -5.37 -49.05 -3.25
N TYR A 838 -6.60 -48.56 -3.34
CA TYR A 838 -6.89 -47.18 -3.73
C TYR A 838 -8.09 -46.61 -2.97
N LEU A 839 -8.19 -45.29 -2.89
CA LEU A 839 -9.29 -44.61 -2.19
C LEU A 839 -10.56 -44.59 -3.05
N GLY A 840 -11.73 -44.61 -2.40
CA GLY A 840 -13.03 -44.47 -3.05
C GLY A 840 -13.18 -43.17 -3.83
N LEU A 841 -12.39 -42.15 -3.50
CA LEU A 841 -12.21 -40.94 -4.30
C LEU A 841 -11.88 -41.24 -5.77
N GLU A 842 -11.06 -42.26 -6.06
CA GLU A 842 -10.68 -42.58 -7.46
C GLU A 842 -11.86 -43.09 -8.31
N ARG A 843 -13.01 -43.41 -7.69
CA ARG A 843 -14.26 -43.77 -8.40
C ARG A 843 -15.00 -42.55 -8.96
N ILE A 844 -14.63 -41.33 -8.55
CA ILE A 844 -15.25 -40.09 -9.03
C ILE A 844 -14.49 -39.62 -10.27
N LYS A 845 -15.18 -39.60 -11.41
CA LYS A 845 -14.65 -39.10 -12.69
C LYS A 845 -15.16 -37.70 -13.06
N SER A 846 -16.07 -37.15 -12.24
CA SER A 846 -16.61 -35.81 -12.44
C SER A 846 -15.61 -34.75 -12.01
N VAL A 847 -15.09 -34.02 -12.98
CA VAL A 847 -14.18 -32.89 -12.75
C VAL A 847 -14.87 -31.83 -11.88
N GLY A 848 -16.15 -31.54 -12.15
CA GLY A 848 -16.90 -30.53 -11.39
C GLY A 848 -17.12 -30.91 -9.92
N ILE A 849 -17.41 -32.19 -9.63
CA ILE A 849 -17.54 -32.66 -8.25
C ILE A 849 -16.16 -32.65 -7.54
N LEU A 850 -15.08 -33.02 -8.22
CA LEU A 850 -13.73 -32.95 -7.64
C LEU A 850 -13.30 -31.51 -7.34
N GLU A 851 -13.68 -30.55 -8.17
CA GLU A 851 -13.46 -29.12 -7.91
C GLU A 851 -14.25 -28.62 -6.71
N GLU A 852 -15.51 -29.06 -6.56
CA GLU A 852 -16.34 -28.71 -5.41
C GLU A 852 -15.85 -29.36 -4.11
N LEU A 853 -15.40 -30.62 -4.13
CA LEU A 853 -14.79 -31.29 -2.98
C LEU A 853 -13.47 -30.60 -2.56
N GLN A 854 -12.64 -30.24 -3.54
CA GLN A 854 -11.37 -29.55 -3.32
C GLN A 854 -11.57 -28.19 -2.63
N ASN A 855 -12.59 -27.44 -3.04
CA ASN A 855 -12.85 -26.07 -2.57
C ASN A 855 -13.98 -25.98 -1.54
N PHE A 856 -14.35 -27.10 -0.90
CA PHE A 856 -15.48 -27.16 0.01
C PHE A 856 -15.31 -26.24 1.24
N LYS A 857 -16.38 -25.51 1.58
CA LYS A 857 -16.52 -24.70 2.80
C LYS A 857 -17.96 -24.69 3.28
N LYS A 858 -18.20 -24.35 4.55
CA LYS A 858 -19.53 -24.52 5.18
C LYS A 858 -20.65 -23.71 4.50
N ASP A 859 -20.34 -22.49 4.05
CA ASP A 859 -21.30 -21.53 3.50
C ASP A 859 -21.13 -21.29 1.98
N GLY A 860 -20.47 -22.21 1.27
CA GLY A 860 -20.29 -22.11 -0.18
C GLY A 860 -21.44 -22.75 -0.97
N ASN A 861 -21.56 -22.39 -2.26
CA ASN A 861 -22.45 -23.08 -3.17
C ASN A 861 -21.77 -24.32 -3.77
N PHE A 862 -22.40 -25.50 -3.68
CA PHE A 862 -21.87 -26.79 -4.11
C PHE A 862 -22.97 -27.67 -4.74
N ASP A 863 -23.59 -27.17 -5.81
CA ASP A 863 -24.77 -27.79 -6.45
C ASP A 863 -24.50 -29.24 -6.92
N ARG A 864 -23.30 -29.51 -7.46
CA ARG A 864 -22.92 -30.85 -7.94
C ARG A 864 -22.71 -31.81 -6.78
N LEU A 865 -22.02 -31.35 -5.75
CA LEU A 865 -21.77 -32.12 -4.53
C LEU A 865 -23.08 -32.48 -3.81
N ARG A 866 -24.04 -31.55 -3.77
CA ARG A 866 -25.35 -31.73 -3.12
C ARG A 866 -26.21 -32.74 -3.87
N SER A 867 -26.26 -32.67 -5.20
CA SER A 867 -26.89 -33.69 -6.04
C SER A 867 -26.23 -35.07 -5.88
N PHE A 868 -24.89 -35.15 -5.86
CA PHE A 868 -24.20 -36.41 -5.62
C PHE A 868 -24.49 -36.98 -4.22
N GLY A 869 -24.46 -36.13 -3.19
CA GLY A 869 -24.79 -36.49 -1.82
C GLY A 869 -26.22 -37.02 -1.67
N GLY A 870 -27.20 -36.39 -2.32
CA GLY A 870 -28.58 -36.86 -2.35
C GLY A 870 -28.72 -38.25 -2.99
N ALA A 871 -27.94 -38.54 -4.03
CA ALA A 871 -27.93 -39.86 -4.66
C ALA A 871 -27.36 -40.94 -3.72
N LEU A 872 -26.30 -40.62 -2.96
CA LEU A 872 -25.74 -41.50 -1.92
C LEU A 872 -26.70 -41.72 -0.75
N MET A 873 -27.45 -40.68 -0.34
CA MET A 873 -28.48 -40.82 0.69
C MET A 873 -29.59 -41.79 0.25
N TYR A 874 -30.01 -41.72 -1.03
CA TYR A 874 -30.99 -42.65 -1.56
C TYR A 874 -30.45 -44.07 -1.68
N ASP A 875 -29.20 -44.25 -2.12
CA ASP A 875 -28.54 -45.55 -2.12
C ASP A 875 -28.43 -46.15 -0.70
N HIS A 876 -28.04 -45.32 0.28
CA HIS A 876 -27.96 -45.73 1.68
C HIS A 876 -29.32 -46.22 2.19
N TYR A 877 -30.39 -45.47 1.93
CA TYR A 877 -31.76 -45.87 2.28
C TYR A 877 -32.13 -47.22 1.65
N LEU A 878 -32.00 -47.36 0.32
CA LEU A 878 -32.34 -48.61 -0.38
C LEU A 878 -31.54 -49.80 0.16
N THR A 879 -30.26 -49.59 0.46
CA THR A 879 -29.37 -50.62 1.02
C THR A 879 -29.80 -51.00 2.44
N SER A 880 -30.15 -50.02 3.28
CA SER A 880 -30.68 -50.27 4.64
C SER A 880 -32.00 -51.05 4.65
N GLN A 881 -32.79 -50.91 3.59
CA GLN A 881 -34.05 -51.64 3.39
C GLN A 881 -33.87 -52.99 2.68
N TYR A 882 -32.62 -53.43 2.49
CA TYR A 882 -32.26 -54.67 1.76
C TYR A 882 -32.76 -54.70 0.31
N ILE A 883 -32.99 -53.53 -0.30
CA ILE A 883 -33.35 -53.39 -1.71
C ILE A 883 -32.05 -53.33 -2.53
N ILE A 884 -31.50 -54.49 -2.86
CA ILE A 884 -30.21 -54.65 -3.55
C ILE A 884 -30.45 -54.99 -5.04
N PRO A 885 -29.70 -54.39 -5.98
CA PRO A 885 -29.75 -54.80 -7.39
C PRO A 885 -29.41 -56.30 -7.51
N ARG A 886 -30.16 -57.08 -8.30
CA ARG A 886 -29.82 -58.50 -8.45
C ARG A 886 -28.53 -58.60 -9.28
N PRO A 887 -27.53 -59.39 -8.86
CA PRO A 887 -26.31 -59.57 -9.65
C PRO A 887 -26.70 -60.07 -11.04
N THR A 888 -26.14 -59.45 -12.09
CA THR A 888 -26.44 -59.82 -13.48
C THR A 888 -26.18 -61.31 -13.65
N ILE A 889 -27.13 -62.05 -14.23
CA ILE A 889 -27.11 -63.51 -14.41
C ILE A 889 -25.78 -64.01 -15.05
N LYS A 890 -25.07 -63.14 -15.78
CA LYS A 890 -23.71 -63.37 -16.30
C LYS A 890 -22.67 -63.62 -15.22
N ALA A 891 -22.61 -62.83 -14.16
CA ALA A 891 -21.62 -62.96 -13.08
C ALA A 891 -21.85 -64.25 -12.26
N GLU A 892 -23.12 -64.63 -12.04
CA GLU A 892 -23.46 -65.92 -11.44
C GLU A 892 -23.15 -67.11 -12.37
N LYS A 893 -23.37 -66.97 -13.69
CA LYS A 893 -22.98 -67.97 -14.69
C LYS A 893 -21.47 -68.15 -14.71
N GLU A 894 -20.70 -67.07 -14.72
CA GLU A 894 -19.24 -67.10 -14.72
C GLU A 894 -18.68 -67.64 -13.39
N LYS A 895 -19.26 -67.27 -12.23
CA LYS A 895 -18.92 -67.89 -10.94
C LYS A 895 -19.28 -69.37 -10.91
N ARG A 896 -20.45 -69.78 -11.42
CA ARG A 896 -20.85 -71.19 -11.53
C ARG A 896 -19.98 -71.97 -12.51
N GLU A 897 -19.55 -71.37 -13.61
CA GLU A 897 -18.63 -71.98 -14.58
C GLU A 897 -17.21 -72.09 -14.04
N LYS A 898 -16.71 -71.06 -13.35
CA LYS A 898 -15.43 -71.09 -12.61
C LYS A 898 -15.48 -72.16 -11.50
N MET A 899 -16.57 -72.26 -10.73
CA MET A 899 -16.76 -73.33 -9.73
C MET A 899 -16.88 -74.72 -10.37
N LYS A 900 -17.57 -74.86 -11.51
CA LYS A 900 -17.64 -76.13 -12.27
C LYS A 900 -16.26 -76.52 -12.84
N LYS A 901 -15.46 -75.57 -13.32
CA LYS A 901 -14.06 -75.79 -13.74
C LYS A 901 -13.17 -76.19 -12.56
N LYS A 902 -13.33 -75.56 -11.38
CA LYS A 902 -12.59 -75.92 -10.14
C LYS A 902 -12.95 -77.33 -9.64
N LYS A 903 -14.25 -77.69 -9.65
CA LYS A 903 -14.71 -79.06 -9.32
C LYS A 903 -14.28 -80.12 -10.35
N ARG A 904 -14.22 -79.77 -11.64
CA ARG A 904 -13.70 -80.68 -12.69
C ARG A 904 -12.19 -80.91 -12.55
N ARG A 905 -11.42 -79.89 -12.15
CA ARG A 905 -9.99 -80.03 -11.85
C ARG A 905 -9.71 -80.84 -10.58
N SER A 906 -10.58 -80.79 -9.56
CA SER A 906 -10.41 -81.62 -8.36
C SER A 906 -10.82 -83.09 -8.56
N HIS A 907 -11.74 -83.39 -9.47
CA HIS A 907 -12.14 -84.76 -9.81
C HIS A 907 -11.23 -85.47 -10.83
N SER A 908 -10.30 -84.77 -11.50
CA SER A 908 -9.34 -85.42 -12.41
C SER A 908 -8.02 -85.82 -11.75
N MET A 909 -7.89 -85.65 -10.42
CA MET A 909 -6.71 -86.03 -9.62
C MET A 909 -6.89 -87.34 -8.83
N PHE A 910 -8.04 -88.02 -8.96
CA PHE A 910 -8.27 -89.34 -8.38
C PHE A 910 -8.88 -90.29 -9.42
N GLY A 911 -8.00 -90.96 -10.17
CA GLY A 911 -8.37 -92.04 -11.07
C GLY A 911 -7.16 -92.63 -11.78
N ASN A 912 -6.83 -93.88 -11.40
CA ASN A 912 -5.74 -94.77 -11.88
C ASN A 912 -4.42 -94.58 -11.11
N THR A 913 -3.96 -95.52 -10.28
CA THR A 913 -3.42 -96.83 -10.70
C THR A 913 -3.34 -97.84 -9.50
N PRO A 914 -3.19 -99.16 -9.77
CA PRO A 914 -3.47 -100.28 -8.85
C PRO A 914 -2.30 -100.65 -7.91
N GLY A 915 -2.63 -101.44 -6.88
CA GLY A 915 -1.85 -101.60 -5.66
C GLY A 915 -0.58 -102.44 -5.70
N ARG A 916 0.08 -102.50 -4.52
CA ARG A 916 1.02 -103.54 -4.13
C ARG A 916 1.15 -103.64 -2.61
N VAL A 917 1.50 -104.84 -2.19
CA VAL A 917 1.31 -105.50 -0.90
C VAL A 917 2.57 -105.44 -0.01
N PHE A 918 2.39 -105.77 1.27
CA PHE A 918 3.35 -106.19 2.34
C PHE A 918 4.01 -105.05 3.15
N GLY A 919 4.12 -105.10 4.48
CA GLY A 919 3.72 -106.10 5.48
C GLY A 919 4.52 -105.90 6.78
N LYS A 920 3.83 -105.88 7.93
CA LYS A 920 4.14 -106.55 9.20
C LYS A 920 3.07 -106.20 10.23
#